data_AF-A0A1V0RT90-F1
#
_entry.id   AF-A0A1V0RT90-F1
#
_cell.length_a   1.000
_cell.length_b   1.000
_cell.length_c   1.000
_cell.angle_alpha   90.00
_cell.angle_beta   90.00
_cell.angle_gamma   90.00
#
_symmetry.space_group_name_H-M   'P 1'
#
loop_
_entity.id
_entity.type
_entity.pdbx_description
1 polymer ?
#
loop_
_entity_poly.entity_id
_entity_poly.type
_entity_poly.pdbx_seq_one_letter_code
_entity_poly.pdbx_strand_id
1 'polypeptide(L)'
;MPKERPLRLAILGTFDVENYGDLLFPLIAKQRLGPLGVEVVAISPTAHATRYRDAVLPLSYPEFVRDVDSFDAVLIGGGNIVHTKDFELPDYSATAYAALWIGATAQAVRQGLPVIWNGPGVLQQRVDRQAPEWLQRTVDAADRFVVRDNDSAKGLELWSGRRPSVIPDTALDLARLWPLALVKDRFRNIRASLGIPDEKRVVALHVKARSLAGVDIPSFANALEGELRRTGTVAVLVALGRCHGDHAIAEEIHRLKPDCTFSITDTEHLIDMAAVIAGSDAYLGSSLHGHITAAAYGVASKLVAVPLLHKFMGQAVQMNRAQDVVTSWAEALDALPSLLASDPPCLPDAIAVQLDSHWQDVAKLLTSGRKHVRFKDVFSGADPDAALVRAIREENMQALGRASTSNPATTPPAKKGNFMTETSQTQWDSAAVNQMILGGDLDGASRQIDAILDQQPDFLPARLAEVRYALAKGDAAQAVTLASALSEARPENPWVLMSHLQSLCKAAQHDAACTLFLTRLAEIEIDEPMMTTALNTLLGSVPQKKQVTFLKSVHDLKPESSVVQLRLAMRAHVSGDTALTIDMLERAERAGPLPAYAARIKSQVLPLVGTMDAATDAVLSLWEAGAEDVETLCRLCRFAAAAGRFDLSLTVLRRTLDLHPLEWRSLYRLNRIFLDHSEDRAIFETLAQIDATAQTGANWRLQFALFSLRVGQDEHGRAVLASLTDHPATGPTARSLLAAISALGSAVPRPEVTQDADVRIVKKAGARGTILVFGGFLGGLSHLSDRHLDLLLSEIPANVIYLRDPYGRVYLNGLPEFGQTEAEMQSGLARRVAELGGGKVLTIGGSAAGYAALRTGLAIGADEVISLAGFVTPALADHDELPHVQQGLVELFSGDLQSYDLRGALNAKPETKLVQIIGGDYAPDVARAQALAGLGNAQVEILAGVDTHHVALPVIADGTLKRRLQEFFS
;
A
#
# COMPACT_ATOMS: atom_id res chain seq x y z
N MET A 1 58.96 -0.87 -13.12
CA MET A 1 57.95 -0.74 -12.06
C MET A 1 56.68 -1.40 -12.58
N PRO A 2 56.11 -2.41 -11.90
CA PRO A 2 54.82 -2.95 -12.32
C PRO A 2 53.78 -1.84 -12.20
N LYS A 3 53.02 -1.56 -13.27
CA LYS A 3 51.88 -0.64 -13.20
C LYS A 3 50.91 -1.21 -12.16
N GLU A 4 50.71 -0.49 -11.05
CA GLU A 4 49.70 -0.85 -10.06
C GLU A 4 48.35 -0.99 -10.76
N ARG A 5 47.66 -2.13 -10.54
CA ARG A 5 46.33 -2.35 -11.10
C ARG A 5 45.37 -1.31 -10.50
N PRO A 6 44.43 -0.74 -11.27
CA PRO A 6 43.43 0.16 -10.71
C PRO A 6 42.63 -0.55 -9.62
N LEU A 7 42.25 0.18 -8.57
CA LEU A 7 41.38 -0.35 -7.52
C LEU A 7 40.00 -0.62 -8.11
N ARG A 8 39.39 -1.77 -7.82
CA ARG A 8 38.10 -2.18 -8.37
C ARG A 8 37.03 -2.22 -7.28
N LEU A 9 35.93 -1.51 -7.48
CA LEU A 9 34.80 -1.45 -6.55
C LEU A 9 33.56 -2.04 -7.21
N ALA A 10 32.97 -3.05 -6.57
CA ALA A 10 31.70 -3.64 -6.99
C ALA A 10 30.54 -2.85 -6.35
N ILE A 11 29.74 -2.16 -7.15
CA ILE A 11 28.48 -1.55 -6.68
C ILE A 11 27.32 -2.51 -6.97
N LEU A 12 26.48 -2.80 -5.96
CA LEU A 12 25.37 -3.74 -6.07
C LEU A 12 24.01 -3.06 -6.04
N GLY A 13 23.13 -3.43 -6.96
CA GLY A 13 21.78 -2.87 -7.08
C GLY A 13 21.01 -3.52 -8.23
N THR A 14 19.85 -2.96 -8.60
CA THR A 14 19.04 -3.45 -9.73
C THR A 14 19.34 -2.64 -10.99
N PHE A 15 20.58 -2.71 -11.47
CA PHE A 15 21.09 -1.94 -12.62
C PHE A 15 20.83 -2.62 -13.97
N ASP A 16 20.13 -3.75 -13.95
CA ASP A 16 19.68 -4.57 -15.08
C ASP A 16 18.17 -4.37 -15.36
N VAL A 17 17.53 -3.43 -14.67
CA VAL A 17 16.10 -3.09 -14.80
C VAL A 17 15.96 -1.66 -15.33
N GLU A 18 14.97 -1.42 -16.20
CA GLU A 18 14.67 -0.10 -16.77
C GLU A 18 14.02 0.87 -15.76
N ASN A 19 14.80 1.27 -14.76
CA ASN A 19 14.45 2.25 -13.75
C ASN A 19 15.49 3.38 -13.76
N TYR A 20 15.06 4.57 -14.15
CA TYR A 20 15.92 5.76 -14.29
C TYR A 20 16.78 5.99 -13.05
N GLY A 21 16.17 5.95 -11.86
CA GLY A 21 16.88 6.28 -10.63
C GLY A 21 17.94 5.26 -10.24
N ASP A 22 17.58 3.97 -10.31
CA ASP A 22 18.51 2.89 -9.95
C ASP A 22 19.75 2.89 -10.87
N LEU A 23 19.56 3.20 -12.16
CA LEU A 23 20.64 3.27 -13.14
C LEU A 23 21.58 4.49 -12.97
N LEU A 24 21.23 5.50 -12.16
CA LEU A 24 22.10 6.64 -11.89
C LEU A 24 23.25 6.30 -10.93
N PHE A 25 23.04 5.38 -9.98
CA PHE A 25 24.01 5.16 -8.91
C PHE A 25 25.40 4.72 -9.40
N PRO A 26 25.53 3.77 -10.35
CA PRO A 26 26.84 3.40 -10.89
C PRO A 26 27.52 4.56 -11.65
N LEU A 27 26.76 5.40 -12.35
CA LEU A 27 27.28 6.56 -13.08
C LEU A 27 27.84 7.61 -12.12
N ILE A 28 27.11 7.89 -11.04
CA ILE A 28 27.52 8.85 -10.01
C ILE A 28 28.74 8.32 -9.26
N ALA A 29 28.75 7.05 -8.88
CA ALA A 29 29.90 6.42 -8.24
C ALA A 29 31.14 6.49 -9.15
N LYS A 30 30.99 6.18 -10.45
CA LYS A 30 32.07 6.31 -11.45
C LYS A 30 32.57 7.74 -11.59
N GLN A 31 31.67 8.72 -11.59
CA GLN A 31 32.05 10.14 -11.66
C GLN A 31 32.82 10.60 -10.42
N ARG A 32 32.46 10.08 -9.23
CA ARG A 32 33.06 10.46 -7.96
C ARG A 32 34.39 9.76 -7.68
N LEU A 33 34.50 8.49 -8.05
CA LEU A 33 35.66 7.64 -7.70
C LEU A 33 36.62 7.42 -8.87
N GLY A 34 36.16 7.55 -10.12
CA GLY A 34 36.99 7.42 -11.33
C GLY A 34 38.20 8.37 -11.36
N PRO A 35 38.06 9.66 -11.01
CA PRO A 35 39.21 10.58 -10.90
C PRO A 35 40.25 10.18 -9.85
N LEU A 36 39.89 9.29 -8.92
CA LEU A 36 40.79 8.73 -7.90
C LEU A 36 41.44 7.42 -8.35
N GLY A 37 41.26 7.01 -9.61
CA GLY A 37 41.82 5.78 -10.17
C GLY A 37 41.03 4.51 -9.81
N VAL A 38 39.77 4.65 -9.38
CA VAL A 38 38.90 3.53 -9.03
C VAL A 38 38.03 3.13 -10.21
N GLU A 39 38.07 1.86 -10.60
CA GLU A 39 37.16 1.24 -11.54
C GLU A 39 35.88 0.83 -10.80
N VAL A 40 34.74 1.42 -11.17
CA VAL A 40 33.43 1.05 -10.63
C VAL A 40 32.78 0.03 -11.56
N VAL A 41 32.41 -1.12 -11.02
CA VAL A 41 31.76 -2.21 -11.73
C VAL A 41 30.36 -2.41 -11.15
N ALA A 42 29.33 -2.26 -11.99
CA ALA A 42 27.96 -2.48 -11.60
C ALA A 42 27.66 -3.98 -11.51
N ILE A 43 27.01 -4.41 -10.44
CA ILE A 43 26.58 -5.78 -10.20
C ILE A 43 25.07 -5.77 -9.97
N SER A 44 24.35 -6.64 -10.68
CA SER A 44 22.91 -6.83 -10.53
C SER A 44 22.56 -8.31 -10.36
N PRO A 45 21.32 -8.70 -10.00
CA PRO A 45 20.96 -10.11 -9.91
C PRO A 45 21.20 -10.87 -11.21
N THR A 46 20.95 -10.25 -12.36
CA THR A 46 21.31 -10.76 -13.69
C THR A 46 22.25 -9.80 -14.42
N ALA A 47 22.64 -10.13 -15.66
CA ALA A 47 23.45 -9.27 -16.53
C ALA A 47 22.62 -8.66 -17.67
N HIS A 48 21.30 -8.49 -17.50
CA HIS A 48 20.47 -7.95 -18.56
C HIS A 48 20.87 -6.51 -18.90
N ALA A 49 21.06 -6.26 -20.20
CA ALA A 49 21.23 -4.91 -20.70
C ALA A 49 19.88 -4.18 -20.68
N THR A 50 19.89 -2.95 -20.17
CA THR A 50 18.74 -2.05 -20.34
C THR A 50 18.80 -1.37 -21.70
N ARG A 51 17.69 -0.78 -22.16
CA ARG A 51 17.69 0.01 -23.41
C ARG A 51 18.59 1.24 -23.38
N TYR A 52 19.01 1.69 -22.20
CA TYR A 52 19.70 2.96 -22.05
C TYR A 52 21.20 2.79 -22.32
N ARG A 53 21.66 3.37 -23.44
CA ARG A 53 23.04 3.21 -23.94
C ARG A 53 24.08 3.88 -23.04
N ASP A 54 23.66 4.85 -22.25
CA ASP A 54 24.50 5.57 -21.28
C ASP A 54 24.41 4.99 -19.86
N ALA A 55 23.64 3.92 -19.65
CA ALA A 55 23.70 3.14 -18.41
C ALA A 55 24.98 2.30 -18.34
N VAL A 56 25.44 2.00 -17.13
CA VAL A 56 26.56 1.07 -16.92
C VAL A 56 26.03 -0.35 -17.07
N LEU A 57 26.58 -1.12 -18.01
CA LEU A 57 26.25 -2.53 -18.16
C LEU A 57 26.70 -3.31 -16.90
N PRO A 58 25.79 -4.02 -16.21
CA PRO A 58 26.15 -4.76 -15.01
C PRO A 58 26.70 -6.15 -15.33
N LEU A 59 27.54 -6.67 -14.43
CA LEU A 59 27.76 -8.11 -14.28
C LEU A 59 26.64 -8.72 -13.43
N SER A 60 26.34 -9.99 -13.64
CA SER A 60 25.41 -10.72 -12.80
C SER A 60 26.01 -11.04 -11.42
N TYR A 61 25.15 -11.25 -10.44
CA TYR A 61 25.56 -11.62 -9.10
C TYR A 61 26.38 -12.94 -9.07
N PRO A 62 26.00 -14.00 -9.82
CA PRO A 62 26.85 -15.19 -9.94
C PRO A 62 28.24 -14.92 -10.54
N GLU A 63 28.36 -14.00 -11.50
CA GLU A 63 29.67 -13.57 -12.03
C GLU A 63 30.51 -12.87 -10.96
N PHE A 64 29.91 -11.95 -10.22
CA PHE A 64 30.53 -11.31 -9.07
C PHE A 64 31.02 -12.34 -8.04
N VAL A 65 30.23 -13.36 -7.72
CA VAL A 65 30.61 -14.41 -6.75
C VAL A 65 31.82 -15.21 -7.23
N ARG A 66 31.95 -15.47 -8.53
CA ARG A 66 33.11 -16.18 -9.10
C ARG A 66 34.40 -15.37 -9.00
N ASP A 67 34.29 -14.07 -9.26
CA ASP A 67 35.45 -13.17 -9.38
C ASP A 67 35.54 -12.18 -8.21
N VAL A 68 34.98 -12.51 -7.04
CA VAL A 68 34.90 -11.59 -5.90
C VAL A 68 36.28 -11.14 -5.41
N ASP A 69 37.30 -12.00 -5.54
CA ASP A 69 38.69 -11.74 -5.18
C ASP A 69 39.39 -10.74 -6.11
N SER A 70 38.78 -10.43 -7.26
CA SER A 70 39.25 -9.41 -8.20
C SER A 70 38.82 -7.98 -7.83
N PHE A 71 38.05 -7.82 -6.75
CA PHE A 71 37.58 -6.54 -6.22
C PHE A 71 38.32 -6.15 -4.94
N ASP A 72 38.34 -4.85 -4.67
CA ASP A 72 39.00 -4.25 -3.50
C ASP A 72 37.97 -3.70 -2.48
N ALA A 73 36.70 -3.56 -2.86
CA ALA A 73 35.58 -3.21 -1.98
C ALA A 73 34.22 -3.57 -2.58
N VAL A 74 33.21 -3.65 -1.70
CA VAL A 74 31.79 -3.75 -2.07
C VAL A 74 31.03 -2.50 -1.60
N LEU A 75 30.23 -1.94 -2.51
CA LEU A 75 29.35 -0.80 -2.31
C LEU A 75 27.89 -1.23 -2.49
N ILE A 76 27.07 -1.16 -1.44
CA ILE A 76 25.69 -1.65 -1.44
C ILE A 76 24.73 -0.49 -1.74
N GLY A 77 24.02 -0.58 -2.87
CA GLY A 77 22.91 0.28 -3.26
C GLY A 77 23.30 1.73 -3.57
N GLY A 78 22.53 2.71 -3.09
CA GLY A 78 21.43 3.28 -3.87
C GLY A 78 20.06 2.59 -3.77
N GLY A 79 19.02 3.30 -4.22
CA GLY A 79 17.70 2.73 -4.51
C GLY A 79 16.93 2.31 -3.26
N ASN A 80 16.08 1.30 -3.37
CA ASN A 80 15.27 0.79 -2.26
C ASN A 80 15.39 -0.74 -2.14
N ILE A 81 16.62 -1.21 -1.98
CA ILE A 81 17.01 -2.62 -2.16
C ILE A 81 17.16 -3.42 -0.85
N VAL A 82 17.12 -2.77 0.32
CA VAL A 82 17.31 -3.46 1.60
C VAL A 82 15.99 -4.06 2.08
N HIS A 83 15.77 -5.33 1.71
CA HIS A 83 14.71 -6.22 2.18
C HIS A 83 14.96 -7.67 1.76
N THR A 84 14.13 -8.59 2.28
CA THR A 84 14.10 -10.01 1.91
C THR A 84 12.85 -10.39 1.10
N LYS A 85 11.96 -9.43 0.80
CA LYS A 85 10.75 -9.68 -0.01
C LYS A 85 11.09 -10.02 -1.46
N ASP A 86 10.38 -11.00 -1.99
CA ASP A 86 10.28 -11.27 -3.41
C ASP A 86 9.23 -10.33 -4.02
N PHE A 87 9.62 -9.58 -5.06
CA PHE A 87 8.73 -8.70 -5.82
C PHE A 87 8.22 -9.37 -7.11
N GLU A 88 8.53 -10.65 -7.31
CA GLU A 88 8.15 -11.45 -8.48
C GLU A 88 8.60 -10.78 -9.80
N LEU A 89 9.73 -10.08 -9.77
CA LEU A 89 10.32 -9.52 -10.98
C LEU A 89 10.74 -10.68 -11.90
N PRO A 90 10.48 -10.59 -13.22
CA PRO A 90 10.92 -11.60 -14.17
C PRO A 90 12.42 -11.87 -14.02
N ASP A 91 12.81 -13.15 -14.08
CA ASP A 91 14.20 -13.64 -14.03
C ASP A 91 14.93 -13.44 -12.69
N TYR A 92 14.31 -12.78 -11.70
CA TYR A 92 14.86 -12.69 -10.35
C TYR A 92 14.45 -13.90 -9.52
N SER A 93 15.43 -14.51 -8.85
CA SER A 93 15.15 -15.52 -7.82
C SER A 93 14.52 -14.88 -6.58
N ALA A 94 13.80 -15.66 -5.77
CA ALA A 94 13.22 -15.19 -4.51
C ALA A 94 14.25 -14.61 -3.52
N THR A 95 15.54 -14.93 -3.70
CA THR A 95 16.66 -14.42 -2.88
C THR A 95 17.43 -13.29 -3.56
N ALA A 96 17.03 -12.83 -4.76
CA ALA A 96 17.77 -11.84 -5.54
C ALA A 96 18.05 -10.55 -4.76
N TYR A 97 17.02 -9.94 -4.17
CA TYR A 97 17.20 -8.73 -3.36
C TYR A 97 18.06 -8.98 -2.12
N ALA A 98 17.84 -10.10 -1.43
CA ALA A 98 18.65 -10.49 -0.27
C ALA A 98 20.13 -10.66 -0.65
N ALA A 99 20.42 -11.21 -1.84
CA ALA A 99 21.78 -11.42 -2.33
C ALA A 99 22.54 -10.10 -2.55
N LEU A 100 21.86 -9.03 -3.00
CA LEU A 100 22.49 -7.73 -3.29
C LEU A 100 23.11 -7.05 -2.07
N TRP A 101 22.67 -7.38 -0.85
CA TRP A 101 23.20 -6.78 0.38
C TRP A 101 23.67 -7.82 1.40
N ILE A 102 22.88 -8.85 1.71
CA ILE A 102 23.29 -9.92 2.65
C ILE A 102 24.35 -10.82 1.99
N GLY A 103 24.03 -11.35 0.81
CA GLY A 103 24.95 -12.22 0.06
C GLY A 103 26.25 -11.48 -0.26
N ALA A 104 26.14 -10.26 -0.79
CA ALA A 104 27.28 -9.40 -1.11
C ALA A 104 28.15 -9.10 0.10
N THR A 105 27.54 -8.79 1.25
CA THR A 105 28.26 -8.62 2.52
C THR A 105 29.01 -9.90 2.87
N ALA A 106 28.34 -11.05 2.84
CA ALA A 106 28.96 -12.32 3.21
C ALA A 106 30.14 -12.70 2.29
N GLN A 107 30.01 -12.46 0.98
CA GLN A 107 31.08 -12.69 0.00
C GLN A 107 32.26 -11.73 0.21
N ALA A 108 32.00 -10.44 0.44
CA ALA A 108 33.03 -9.46 0.77
C ALA A 108 33.78 -9.82 2.07
N VAL A 109 33.04 -10.18 3.13
CA VAL A 109 33.61 -10.62 4.41
C VAL A 109 34.52 -11.85 4.21
N ARG A 110 34.10 -12.80 3.36
CA ARG A 110 34.88 -14.01 3.05
C ARG A 110 36.25 -13.68 2.47
N GLN A 111 36.32 -12.65 1.63
CA GLN A 111 37.54 -12.20 0.97
C GLN A 111 38.27 -11.08 1.73
N GLY A 112 37.77 -10.65 2.89
CA GLY A 112 38.36 -9.56 3.67
C GLY A 112 38.16 -8.16 3.06
N LEU A 113 37.17 -8.00 2.17
CA LEU A 113 36.87 -6.73 1.51
C LEU A 113 36.01 -5.82 2.41
N PRO A 114 36.22 -4.50 2.37
CA PRO A 114 35.37 -3.55 3.07
C PRO A 114 33.96 -3.51 2.48
N VAL A 115 32.97 -3.41 3.36
CA VAL A 115 31.54 -3.35 3.03
C VAL A 115 31.00 -1.97 3.32
N ILE A 116 30.57 -1.27 2.28
CA ILE A 116 30.20 0.14 2.31
C ILE A 116 28.76 0.27 1.85
N TRP A 117 27.89 0.90 2.63
CA TRP A 117 26.51 1.19 2.19
C TRP A 117 26.47 2.57 1.53
N ASN A 118 25.85 2.68 0.36
CA ASN A 118 25.75 3.92 -0.42
C ASN A 118 24.36 4.56 -0.26
N GLY A 119 23.95 4.74 1.00
CA GLY A 119 22.64 5.30 1.34
C GLY A 119 21.44 4.56 0.74
N PRO A 120 21.38 3.20 0.71
CA PRO A 120 20.19 2.52 0.22
C PRO A 120 18.98 2.82 1.10
N GLY A 121 17.80 2.81 0.48
CA GLY A 121 16.51 2.82 1.15
C GLY A 121 16.15 1.45 1.70
N VAL A 122 15.53 1.44 2.88
CA VAL A 122 15.07 0.23 3.55
C VAL A 122 13.57 0.10 3.38
N LEU A 123 13.11 -1.04 2.88
CA LEU A 123 11.69 -1.35 2.84
C LEU A 123 11.30 -1.97 4.18
N GLN A 124 10.53 -1.22 4.96
CA GLN A 124 10.14 -1.58 6.32
C GLN A 124 9.58 -3.01 6.39
N GLN A 125 10.28 -3.87 7.14
CA GLN A 125 9.83 -5.21 7.48
C GLN A 125 9.04 -5.16 8.80
N ARG A 126 8.17 -6.14 9.04
CA ARG A 126 7.51 -6.28 10.34
C ARG A 126 8.57 -6.60 11.39
N VAL A 127 8.59 -5.85 12.50
CA VAL A 127 9.58 -5.98 13.59
C VAL A 127 8.91 -6.57 14.84
N ASP A 128 8.00 -7.51 14.63
CA ASP A 128 7.32 -8.26 15.70
C ASP A 128 8.20 -9.35 16.31
N ARG A 129 9.47 -9.48 15.88
CA ARG A 129 10.37 -10.57 16.27
C ARG A 129 11.78 -10.09 16.56
N GLN A 130 12.49 -10.88 17.36
CA GLN A 130 13.91 -10.73 17.60
C GLN A 130 14.67 -10.80 16.26
N ALA A 131 15.54 -9.82 16.01
CA ALA A 131 16.37 -9.76 14.82
C ALA A 131 17.08 -11.10 14.59
N PRO A 132 16.96 -11.73 13.40
CA PRO A 132 17.68 -12.96 13.13
C PRO A 132 19.19 -12.72 13.26
N GLU A 133 19.93 -13.67 13.83
CA GLU A 133 21.37 -13.50 14.10
C GLU A 133 22.18 -13.14 12.84
N TRP A 134 21.80 -13.68 11.68
CA TRP A 134 22.45 -13.37 10.41
C TRP A 134 22.31 -11.88 10.03
N LEU A 135 21.22 -11.23 10.42
CA LEU A 135 20.96 -9.83 10.11
C LEU A 135 21.85 -8.91 10.95
N GLN A 136 21.91 -9.16 12.27
CA GLN A 136 22.81 -8.43 13.17
C GLN A 136 24.24 -8.51 12.67
N ARG A 137 24.68 -9.72 12.33
CA ARG A 137 25.99 -9.97 11.77
C ARG A 137 26.24 -9.26 10.43
N THR A 138 25.23 -9.24 9.55
CA THR A 138 25.31 -8.55 8.26
C THR A 138 25.48 -7.04 8.44
N VAL A 139 24.70 -6.43 9.35
CA VAL A 139 24.84 -4.99 9.61
C VAL A 139 26.14 -4.69 10.33
N ASP A 140 26.58 -5.50 11.29
CA ASP A 140 27.85 -5.34 12.03
C ASP A 140 29.07 -5.44 11.12
N ALA A 141 28.98 -6.25 10.06
CA ALA A 141 30.01 -6.39 9.05
C ALA A 141 30.22 -5.14 8.17
N ALA A 142 29.29 -4.18 8.16
CA ALA A 142 29.41 -2.95 7.38
C ALA A 142 30.42 -1.97 8.02
N ASP A 143 31.52 -1.71 7.30
CA ASP A 143 32.56 -0.75 7.67
C ASP A 143 32.05 0.70 7.60
N ARG A 144 31.16 0.97 6.63
CA ARG A 144 30.36 2.20 6.56
C ARG A 144 28.89 1.85 6.43
N PHE A 145 28.14 2.18 7.48
CA PHE A 145 26.75 1.79 7.63
C PHE A 145 25.85 3.01 7.60
N VAL A 146 25.37 3.35 6.39
CA VAL A 146 24.54 4.53 6.15
C VAL A 146 23.34 4.20 5.27
N VAL A 147 22.23 4.92 5.43
CA VAL A 147 20.97 4.77 4.67
C VAL A 147 20.41 6.13 4.26
N ARG A 148 19.47 6.14 3.30
CA ARG A 148 18.95 7.37 2.68
C ARG A 148 18.21 8.30 3.62
N ASP A 149 17.39 7.78 4.52
CA ASP A 149 16.42 8.59 5.27
C ASP A 149 16.21 8.07 6.69
N ASN A 150 15.67 8.94 7.55
CA ASN A 150 15.42 8.62 8.96
C ASN A 150 14.47 7.44 9.14
N ASP A 151 13.50 7.26 8.26
CA ASP A 151 12.57 6.13 8.30
C ASP A 151 13.28 4.82 7.97
N SER A 152 14.20 4.83 7.00
CA SER A 152 15.07 3.71 6.69
C SER A 152 16.01 3.39 7.84
N ALA A 153 16.56 4.41 8.51
CA ALA A 153 17.44 4.23 9.66
C ALA A 153 16.70 3.64 10.86
N LYS A 154 15.50 4.17 11.15
CA LYS A 154 14.62 3.65 12.20
C LYS A 154 14.17 2.22 11.87
N GLY A 155 13.76 1.96 10.63
CA GLY A 155 13.34 0.63 10.17
C GLY A 155 14.45 -0.40 10.34
N LEU A 156 15.69 -0.04 10.00
CA LEU A 156 16.84 -0.94 10.14
C LEU A 156 17.33 -1.06 11.58
N GLU A 157 17.26 0.00 12.39
CA GLU A 157 17.53 -0.05 13.83
C GLU A 157 16.57 -1.03 14.52
N LEU A 158 15.27 -0.92 14.23
CA LEU A 158 14.27 -1.83 14.74
C LEU A 158 14.53 -3.26 14.26
N TRP A 159 14.83 -3.45 12.98
CA TRP A 159 15.01 -4.79 12.40
C TRP A 159 16.31 -5.47 12.84
N SER A 160 17.41 -4.74 12.94
CA SER A 160 18.76 -5.29 13.14
C SER A 160 19.38 -4.96 14.51
N GLY A 161 18.80 -4.05 15.30
CA GLY A 161 19.37 -3.59 16.57
C GLY A 161 20.54 -2.60 16.44
N ARG A 162 21.02 -2.33 15.21
CA ARG A 162 22.07 -1.32 14.93
C ARG A 162 21.48 -0.18 14.12
N ARG A 163 21.63 1.05 14.58
CA ARG A 163 21.17 2.23 13.84
C ARG A 163 22.23 2.70 12.82
N PRO A 164 21.91 2.77 11.52
CA PRO A 164 22.80 3.39 10.53
C PRO A 164 22.76 4.92 10.63
N SER A 165 23.82 5.59 10.17
CA SER A 165 23.76 7.04 9.95
C SER A 165 22.93 7.36 8.71
N VAL A 166 22.38 8.58 8.63
CA VAL A 166 21.58 9.02 7.49
C VAL A 166 22.42 9.91 6.59
N ILE A 167 22.33 9.69 5.28
CA ILE A 167 22.89 10.57 4.26
C ILE A 167 21.84 10.87 3.17
N PRO A 168 21.94 12.00 2.45
CA PRO A 168 21.04 12.27 1.33
C PRO A 168 21.22 11.22 0.24
N ASP A 169 20.16 11.01 -0.55
CA ASP A 169 20.25 10.19 -1.76
C ASP A 169 21.38 10.70 -2.68
N THR A 170 22.31 9.80 -3.04
CA THR A 170 23.47 10.18 -3.85
C THR A 170 23.10 10.65 -5.26
N ALA A 171 21.88 10.37 -5.74
CA ALA A 171 21.33 10.94 -6.97
C ALA A 171 21.26 12.48 -6.96
N LEU A 172 21.34 13.14 -5.81
CA LEU A 172 21.44 14.60 -5.73
C LEU A 172 22.73 15.18 -6.34
N ASP A 173 23.76 14.35 -6.57
CA ASP A 173 24.97 14.74 -7.30
C ASP A 173 24.79 14.81 -8.83
N LEU A 174 23.57 14.67 -9.36
CA LEU A 174 23.27 14.71 -10.79
C LEU A 174 23.89 15.91 -11.52
N ALA A 175 23.87 17.10 -10.93
CA ALA A 175 24.48 18.29 -11.53
C ALA A 175 26.01 18.21 -11.69
N ARG A 176 26.69 17.32 -10.94
CA ARG A 176 28.12 17.01 -11.11
C ARG A 176 28.37 15.94 -12.16
N LEU A 177 27.44 15.01 -12.34
CA LEU A 177 27.47 14.01 -13.41
C LEU A 177 27.20 14.67 -14.77
N TRP A 178 26.12 15.44 -14.85
CA TRP A 178 25.73 16.20 -16.04
C TRP A 178 25.55 17.68 -15.65
N PRO A 179 26.54 18.52 -15.98
CA PRO A 179 26.48 19.96 -15.70
C PRO A 179 25.23 20.62 -16.28
N LEU A 180 24.71 21.65 -15.60
CA LEU A 180 23.48 22.35 -16.01
C LEU A 180 23.51 22.81 -17.47
N ALA A 181 24.65 23.33 -17.94
CA ALA A 181 24.81 23.75 -19.33
C ALA A 181 24.60 22.60 -20.33
N LEU A 182 25.16 21.42 -20.03
CA LEU A 182 25.02 20.23 -20.87
C LEU A 182 23.57 19.77 -20.96
N VAL A 183 22.87 19.68 -19.83
CA VAL A 183 21.46 19.24 -19.82
C VAL A 183 20.53 20.27 -20.45
N LYS A 184 20.82 21.57 -20.31
CA LYS A 184 20.08 22.64 -20.99
C LYS A 184 20.27 22.58 -22.51
N ASP A 185 21.49 22.38 -22.98
CA ASP A 185 21.77 22.22 -24.42
C ASP A 185 21.07 21.00 -24.99
N ARG A 186 21.11 19.89 -24.25
CA ARG A 186 20.41 18.67 -24.63
C ARG A 186 18.89 18.85 -24.67
N PHE A 187 18.32 19.56 -23.70
CA PHE A 187 16.90 19.90 -23.70
C PHE A 187 16.52 20.79 -24.89
N ARG A 188 17.33 21.79 -25.25
CA ARG A 188 17.09 22.63 -26.45
C ARG A 188 16.99 21.78 -27.71
N ASN A 189 17.84 20.77 -27.86
CA ASN A 189 17.78 19.85 -29.01
C ASN A 189 16.52 18.95 -28.97
N ILE A 190 16.19 18.39 -27.80
CA ILE A 190 14.97 17.59 -27.62
C ILE A 190 13.73 18.44 -27.95
N ARG A 191 13.64 19.63 -27.38
CA ARG A 191 12.56 20.59 -27.60
C ARG A 191 12.37 20.91 -29.09
N ALA A 192 13.47 21.17 -29.79
CA ALA A 192 13.46 21.40 -31.23
C ALA A 192 12.97 20.16 -32.01
N SER A 193 13.42 18.96 -31.64
CA SER A 193 12.98 17.71 -32.29
C SER A 193 11.51 17.39 -32.06
N LEU A 194 10.95 17.78 -30.92
CA LEU A 194 9.53 17.65 -30.59
C LEU A 194 8.67 18.74 -31.24
N GLY A 195 9.29 19.75 -31.88
CA GLY A 195 8.58 20.86 -32.50
C GLY A 195 7.91 21.81 -31.50
N ILE A 196 8.42 21.90 -30.27
CA ILE A 196 7.87 22.77 -29.22
C ILE A 196 8.42 24.20 -29.42
N PRO A 197 7.57 25.21 -29.72
CA PRO A 197 8.03 26.59 -29.95
C PRO A 197 8.71 27.20 -28.73
N ASP A 198 9.76 28.02 -28.90
CA ASP A 198 10.58 28.59 -27.81
C ASP A 198 9.78 29.45 -26.81
N GLU A 199 8.68 30.05 -27.24
CA GLU A 199 7.78 30.85 -26.40
C GLU A 199 6.88 30.03 -25.47
N LYS A 200 6.73 28.71 -25.72
CA LYS A 200 5.87 27.85 -24.89
C LYS A 200 6.59 27.40 -23.62
N ARG A 201 5.93 27.54 -22.48
CA ARG A 201 6.42 26.97 -21.22
C ARG A 201 6.18 25.45 -21.20
N VAL A 202 7.11 24.69 -20.65
CA VAL A 202 7.15 23.23 -20.65
C VAL A 202 7.04 22.68 -19.23
N VAL A 203 6.15 21.71 -19.03
CA VAL A 203 6.01 20.95 -17.79
C VAL A 203 6.52 19.52 -18.05
N ALA A 204 7.52 19.06 -17.31
CA ALA A 204 7.91 17.65 -17.32
C ALA A 204 6.90 16.84 -16.50
N LEU A 205 6.26 15.85 -17.12
CA LEU A 205 5.18 15.07 -16.50
C LEU A 205 5.54 13.59 -16.42
N HIS A 206 5.40 13.00 -15.22
CA HIS A 206 5.64 11.57 -15.00
C HIS A 206 4.50 10.91 -14.21
N VAL A 207 3.79 9.97 -14.84
CA VAL A 207 2.59 9.33 -14.29
C VAL A 207 2.79 7.82 -14.11
N LYS A 208 2.38 7.29 -12.96
CA LYS A 208 2.29 5.85 -12.68
C LYS A 208 0.84 5.43 -12.57
N ALA A 209 0.49 4.23 -13.03
CA ALA A 209 -0.90 3.72 -12.97
C ALA A 209 -1.45 3.78 -11.54
N ARG A 210 -0.66 3.25 -10.59
CA ARG A 210 -1.02 3.27 -9.16
C ARG A 210 -1.18 4.67 -8.57
N SER A 211 -0.54 5.69 -9.16
CA SER A 211 -0.62 7.07 -8.67
C SER A 211 -1.94 7.75 -9.04
N LEU A 212 -2.67 7.23 -10.02
CA LEU A 212 -3.98 7.75 -10.42
C LEU A 212 -5.10 7.41 -9.43
N ALA A 213 -4.85 6.51 -8.46
CA ALA A 213 -5.76 6.26 -7.33
C ALA A 213 -7.21 5.88 -7.70
N GLY A 214 -7.42 5.27 -8.88
CA GLY A 214 -8.76 4.92 -9.39
C GLY A 214 -9.30 5.89 -10.44
N VAL A 215 -8.65 7.04 -10.66
CA VAL A 215 -8.95 7.94 -11.79
C VAL A 215 -8.51 7.26 -13.09
N ASP A 216 -9.40 7.17 -14.07
CA ASP A 216 -9.07 6.63 -15.38
C ASP A 216 -8.20 7.62 -16.19
N ILE A 217 -7.42 7.07 -17.13
CA ILE A 217 -6.44 7.84 -17.92
C ILE A 217 -7.13 8.95 -18.76
N PRO A 218 -8.27 8.70 -19.44
CA PRO A 218 -9.04 9.76 -20.10
C PRO A 218 -9.44 10.93 -19.19
N SER A 219 -9.98 10.66 -18.01
CA SER A 219 -10.37 11.67 -17.04
C SER A 219 -9.17 12.50 -16.57
N PHE A 220 -8.06 11.85 -16.25
CA PHE A 220 -6.81 12.53 -15.92
C PHE A 220 -6.29 13.39 -17.08
N ALA A 221 -6.29 12.86 -18.30
CA ALA A 221 -5.81 13.57 -19.49
C ALA A 221 -6.66 14.81 -19.81
N ASN A 222 -7.97 14.76 -19.56
CA ASN A 222 -8.86 15.92 -19.68
C ASN A 222 -8.54 17.00 -18.63
N ALA A 223 -8.35 16.62 -17.37
CA ALA A 223 -7.96 17.55 -16.31
C ALA A 223 -6.60 18.20 -16.60
N LEU A 224 -5.62 17.40 -17.04
CA LEU A 224 -4.32 17.87 -17.47
C LEU A 224 -4.44 18.89 -18.62
N GLU A 225 -5.18 18.57 -19.68
CA GLU A 225 -5.36 19.49 -20.81
C GLU A 225 -5.98 20.82 -20.36
N GLY A 226 -7.00 20.79 -19.52
CA GLY A 226 -7.65 21.99 -18.99
C GLY A 226 -6.65 22.91 -18.30
N GLU A 227 -5.79 22.33 -17.47
CA GLU A 227 -4.79 23.07 -16.70
C GLU A 227 -3.62 23.57 -17.58
N LEU A 228 -3.16 22.77 -18.54
CA LEU A 228 -2.14 23.18 -19.51
C LEU A 228 -2.63 24.36 -20.37
N ARG A 229 -3.89 24.32 -20.83
CA ARG A 229 -4.51 25.43 -21.58
C ARG A 229 -4.63 26.68 -20.74
N ARG A 230 -5.04 26.56 -19.47
CA ARG A 230 -5.21 27.69 -18.55
C ARG A 230 -3.90 28.41 -18.27
N THR A 231 -2.79 27.67 -18.17
CA THR A 231 -1.46 28.23 -17.87
C THR A 231 -0.64 28.57 -19.12
N GLY A 232 -1.13 28.19 -20.30
CA GLY A 232 -0.45 28.39 -21.58
C GLY A 232 0.80 27.51 -21.76
N THR A 233 0.87 26.38 -21.05
CA THR A 233 1.98 25.42 -21.09
C THR A 233 1.70 24.22 -21.99
N VAL A 234 2.74 23.44 -22.27
CA VAL A 234 2.66 22.08 -22.82
C VAL A 234 3.33 21.09 -21.87
N ALA A 235 2.95 19.82 -21.92
CA ALA A 235 3.59 18.77 -21.12
C ALA A 235 4.54 17.91 -21.97
N VAL A 236 5.74 17.62 -21.45
CA VAL A 236 6.61 16.57 -21.98
C VAL A 236 6.59 15.38 -21.04
N LEU A 237 6.11 14.26 -21.54
CA LEU A 237 5.88 13.01 -20.83
C LEU A 237 7.18 12.21 -20.76
N VAL A 238 7.58 11.85 -19.54
CA VAL A 238 8.79 11.04 -19.27
C VAL A 238 8.41 9.75 -18.56
N ALA A 239 9.10 8.64 -18.88
CA ALA A 239 8.91 7.34 -18.25
C ALA A 239 10.12 6.98 -17.39
N LEU A 240 10.02 7.18 -16.06
CA LEU A 240 11.16 7.01 -15.15
C LEU A 240 11.28 5.58 -14.59
N GLY A 241 10.24 4.75 -14.71
CA GLY A 241 10.27 3.32 -14.37
C GLY A 241 9.56 2.50 -15.44
N ARG A 242 10.18 2.29 -16.61
CA ARG A 242 9.57 1.49 -17.68
C ARG A 242 9.28 0.05 -17.24
N CYS A 243 10.06 -0.49 -16.31
CA CYS A 243 9.80 -1.78 -15.64
C CYS A 243 8.46 -1.85 -14.90
N HIS A 244 7.80 -0.71 -14.64
CA HIS A 244 6.48 -0.61 -14.03
C HIS A 244 5.38 -0.22 -15.03
N GLY A 245 5.69 -0.15 -16.34
CA GLY A 245 4.73 0.22 -17.38
C GLY A 245 4.54 1.73 -17.56
N ASP A 246 5.40 2.57 -16.97
CA ASP A 246 5.26 4.05 -17.01
C ASP A 246 5.17 4.60 -18.44
N HIS A 247 5.87 3.98 -19.40
CA HIS A 247 5.85 4.36 -20.82
C HIS A 247 4.48 4.16 -21.47
N ALA A 248 3.78 3.07 -21.16
CA ALA A 248 2.48 2.77 -21.77
C ALA A 248 1.43 3.84 -21.41
N ILE A 249 1.48 4.32 -20.16
CA ILE A 249 0.58 5.35 -19.66
C ILE A 249 0.89 6.71 -20.28
N ALA A 250 2.18 7.04 -20.38
CA ALA A 250 2.61 8.26 -21.05
C ALA A 250 2.15 8.27 -22.52
N GLU A 251 2.35 7.19 -23.28
CA GLU A 251 1.87 7.10 -24.65
C GLU A 251 0.33 7.17 -24.76
N GLU A 252 -0.39 6.61 -23.79
CA GLU A 252 -1.85 6.72 -23.75
C GLU A 252 -2.32 8.15 -23.51
N ILE A 253 -1.73 8.87 -22.56
CA ILE A 253 -2.00 10.30 -22.32
C ILE A 253 -1.68 11.11 -23.58
N HIS A 254 -0.53 10.84 -24.21
CA HIS A 254 -0.11 11.55 -25.42
C HIS A 254 -1.13 11.40 -26.55
N ARG A 255 -1.53 10.16 -26.83
CA ARG A 255 -2.53 9.84 -27.86
C ARG A 255 -3.89 10.48 -27.61
N LEU A 256 -4.29 10.65 -26.35
CA LEU A 256 -5.54 11.31 -26.00
C LEU A 256 -5.46 12.84 -26.17
N LYS A 257 -4.27 13.43 -25.95
CA LYS A 257 -4.04 14.88 -25.92
C LYS A 257 -2.82 15.31 -26.76
N PRO A 258 -2.75 14.97 -28.05
CA PRO A 258 -1.54 15.18 -28.87
C PRO A 258 -1.20 16.66 -29.09
N ASP A 259 -2.18 17.56 -28.98
CA ASP A 259 -1.99 19.00 -29.24
C ASP A 259 -1.28 19.75 -28.12
N CYS A 260 -1.25 19.20 -26.90
CA CYS A 260 -0.67 19.86 -25.72
C CYS A 260 0.31 18.98 -24.94
N THR A 261 0.56 17.77 -25.42
CA THR A 261 1.50 16.83 -24.80
C THR A 261 2.48 16.30 -25.83
N PHE A 262 3.69 16.00 -25.39
CA PHE A 262 4.77 15.44 -26.21
C PHE A 262 5.39 14.29 -25.43
N SER A 263 5.88 13.26 -26.12
CA SER A 263 6.47 12.10 -25.46
C SER A 263 7.95 11.94 -25.81
N ILE A 264 8.78 11.62 -24.82
CA ILE A 264 10.14 11.14 -25.01
C ILE A 264 10.34 9.73 -24.45
N THR A 265 9.27 8.96 -24.29
CA THR A 265 9.35 7.66 -23.59
C THR A 265 10.32 6.72 -24.29
N ASP A 266 10.43 6.80 -25.62
CA ASP A 266 11.32 5.97 -26.45
C ASP A 266 12.79 6.42 -26.49
N THR A 267 13.21 7.34 -25.61
CA THR A 267 14.62 7.65 -25.45
C THR A 267 15.46 6.40 -25.13
N GLU A 268 16.68 6.37 -25.66
CA GLU A 268 17.71 5.38 -25.37
C GLU A 268 18.80 5.94 -24.45
N HIS A 269 18.56 7.10 -23.81
CA HIS A 269 19.53 7.77 -22.95
C HIS A 269 18.92 8.31 -21.66
N LEU A 270 19.52 7.99 -20.51
CA LEU A 270 19.12 8.47 -19.19
C LEU A 270 19.18 10.00 -19.09
N ILE A 271 20.22 10.60 -19.68
CA ILE A 271 20.39 12.05 -19.68
C ILE A 271 19.27 12.80 -20.43
N ASP A 272 18.54 12.16 -21.36
CA ASP A 272 17.38 12.81 -22.01
C ASP A 272 16.26 13.09 -21.01
N MET A 273 15.98 12.13 -20.12
CA MET A 273 15.01 12.31 -19.04
C MET A 273 15.46 13.39 -18.06
N ALA A 274 16.76 13.40 -17.72
CA ALA A 274 17.33 14.46 -16.88
C ALA A 274 17.24 15.84 -17.56
N ALA A 275 17.51 15.92 -18.86
CA ALA A 275 17.44 17.14 -19.65
C ALA A 275 16.02 17.69 -19.74
N VAL A 276 15.02 16.85 -19.98
CA VAL A 276 13.61 17.27 -19.98
C VAL A 276 13.20 17.82 -18.61
N ILE A 277 13.55 17.14 -17.52
CA ILE A 277 13.22 17.63 -16.18
C ILE A 277 13.96 18.95 -15.89
N ALA A 278 15.27 18.99 -16.10
CA ALA A 278 16.12 20.14 -15.79
C ALA A 278 15.84 21.38 -16.66
N GLY A 279 15.38 21.17 -17.89
CA GLY A 279 15.06 22.23 -18.84
C GLY A 279 13.61 22.70 -18.80
N SER A 280 12.73 21.97 -18.12
CA SER A 280 11.32 22.34 -17.94
C SER A 280 11.14 23.48 -16.94
N ASP A 281 10.04 24.22 -17.08
CA ASP A 281 9.62 25.28 -16.16
C ASP A 281 9.08 24.70 -14.84
N ALA A 282 8.50 23.50 -14.88
CA ALA A 282 8.04 22.78 -13.70
C ALA A 282 8.05 21.26 -13.92
N TYR A 283 8.18 20.49 -12.84
CA TYR A 283 8.04 19.04 -12.81
C TYR A 283 6.81 18.61 -12.01
N LEU A 284 5.94 17.80 -12.60
CA LEU A 284 4.87 17.11 -11.89
C LEU A 284 5.09 15.61 -12.04
N GLY A 285 5.15 14.86 -10.94
CA GLY A 285 5.24 13.42 -11.11
C GLY A 285 5.15 12.57 -9.87
N SER A 286 5.02 11.27 -10.10
CA SER A 286 4.85 10.24 -9.06
C SER A 286 6.11 9.39 -8.80
N SER A 287 7.30 9.93 -9.10
CA SER A 287 8.59 9.26 -8.87
C SER A 287 9.50 10.09 -7.98
N LEU A 288 10.07 9.43 -6.96
CA LEU A 288 11.06 10.05 -6.07
C LEU A 288 12.26 10.60 -6.86
N HIS A 289 12.80 9.81 -7.79
CA HIS A 289 13.98 10.23 -8.55
C HIS A 289 13.67 11.35 -9.54
N GLY A 290 12.43 11.48 -10.02
CA GLY A 290 12.04 12.66 -10.79
C GLY A 290 12.04 13.93 -9.94
N HIS A 291 11.57 13.82 -8.69
CA HIS A 291 11.65 14.92 -7.73
C HIS A 291 13.08 15.27 -7.33
N ILE A 292 13.94 14.27 -7.11
CA ILE A 292 15.38 14.47 -6.87
C ILE A 292 16.04 15.17 -8.07
N THR A 293 15.77 14.74 -9.30
CA THR A 293 16.31 15.38 -10.50
C THR A 293 15.85 16.82 -10.61
N ALA A 294 14.56 17.11 -10.38
CA ALA A 294 14.06 18.48 -10.37
C ALA A 294 14.78 19.32 -9.31
N ALA A 295 14.95 18.79 -8.09
CA ALA A 295 15.64 19.49 -7.03
C ALA A 295 17.13 19.74 -7.31
N ALA A 296 17.84 18.75 -7.87
CA ALA A 296 19.26 18.84 -8.22
C ALA A 296 19.57 19.92 -9.27
N TYR A 297 18.60 20.23 -10.14
CA TYR A 297 18.72 21.27 -11.17
C TYR A 297 17.98 22.56 -10.84
N GLY A 298 17.35 22.66 -9.67
CA GLY A 298 16.62 23.86 -9.26
C GLY A 298 15.35 24.09 -10.08
N VAL A 299 14.55 23.04 -10.29
CA VAL A 299 13.24 23.10 -10.96
C VAL A 299 12.13 23.01 -9.91
N ALA A 300 11.08 23.81 -10.09
CA ALA A 300 9.89 23.79 -9.22
C ALA A 300 9.11 22.51 -9.46
N SER A 301 8.64 21.86 -8.38
CA SER A 301 8.15 20.49 -8.49
C SER A 301 7.01 20.13 -7.54
N LYS A 302 6.15 19.22 -7.98
CA LYS A 302 5.25 18.46 -7.09
C LYS A 302 5.45 16.96 -7.28
N LEU A 303 5.55 16.26 -6.15
CA LEU A 303 5.66 14.81 -6.06
C LEU A 303 4.31 14.23 -5.61
N VAL A 304 3.61 13.57 -6.52
CA VAL A 304 2.35 12.87 -6.23
C VAL A 304 2.64 11.54 -5.54
N ALA A 305 2.45 11.50 -4.22
CA ALA A 305 2.78 10.37 -3.37
C ALA A 305 1.57 9.47 -3.12
N VAL A 306 1.15 8.72 -4.14
CA VAL A 306 0.04 7.75 -4.05
C VAL A 306 0.48 6.34 -4.48
N PRO A 307 0.43 5.34 -3.57
CA PRO A 307 0.25 5.49 -2.12
C PRO A 307 1.42 6.25 -1.49
N LEU A 308 1.19 6.89 -0.34
CA LEU A 308 2.22 7.60 0.40
C LEU A 308 3.21 6.60 1.01
N LEU A 309 4.40 6.51 0.40
CA LEU A 309 5.51 5.71 0.91
C LEU A 309 6.46 6.60 1.73
N HIS A 310 7.01 6.07 2.82
CA HIS A 310 7.93 6.79 3.72
C HIS A 310 9.11 7.44 2.97
N LYS A 311 9.62 6.75 1.94
CA LYS A 311 10.71 7.24 1.09
C LYS A 311 10.46 8.60 0.42
N PHE A 312 9.20 8.96 0.18
CA PHE A 312 8.87 10.25 -0.44
C PHE A 312 9.07 11.40 0.55
N MET A 313 8.47 11.29 1.74
CA MET A 313 8.57 12.33 2.75
C MET A 313 9.98 12.43 3.36
N GLY A 314 10.61 11.29 3.66
CA GLY A 314 11.94 11.26 4.28
C GLY A 314 13.03 11.97 3.46
N GLN A 315 12.98 11.84 2.13
CA GLN A 315 13.89 12.55 1.23
C GLN A 315 13.48 14.01 1.03
N ALA A 316 12.18 14.30 0.88
CA ALA A 316 11.69 15.66 0.71
C ALA A 316 12.03 16.57 1.89
N VAL A 317 11.97 16.06 3.13
CA VAL A 317 12.39 16.79 4.34
C VAL A 317 13.87 17.16 4.28
N GLN A 318 14.75 16.24 3.86
CA GLN A 318 16.20 16.53 3.75
C GLN A 318 16.51 17.61 2.71
N MET A 319 15.73 17.66 1.62
CA MET A 319 15.86 18.67 0.57
C MET A 319 15.20 20.00 0.94
N ASN A 320 14.59 20.13 2.13
CA ASN A 320 13.74 21.26 2.52
C ASN A 320 12.58 21.51 1.52
N ARG A 321 11.97 20.41 1.05
CA ARG A 321 10.95 20.34 0.01
C ARG A 321 9.74 19.49 0.42
N ALA A 322 9.45 19.40 1.71
CA ALA A 322 8.30 18.61 2.21
C ALA A 322 6.95 19.09 1.61
N GLN A 323 6.84 20.39 1.36
CA GLN A 323 5.70 21.03 0.71
C GLN A 323 5.49 20.61 -0.76
N ASP A 324 6.48 19.98 -1.39
CA ASP A 324 6.35 19.49 -2.76
C ASP A 324 5.57 18.17 -2.81
N VAL A 325 5.47 17.45 -1.68
CA VAL A 325 4.79 16.15 -1.59
C VAL A 325 3.29 16.37 -1.46
N VAL A 326 2.54 15.91 -2.47
CA VAL A 326 1.08 16.06 -2.55
C VAL A 326 0.40 14.70 -2.59
N THR A 327 -0.86 14.66 -2.21
CA THR A 327 -1.59 13.40 -2.00
C THR A 327 -2.53 13.02 -3.14
N SER A 328 -2.65 13.89 -4.15
CA SER A 328 -3.47 13.62 -5.33
C SER A 328 -2.93 14.33 -6.59
N TRP A 329 -3.35 13.86 -7.76
CA TRP A 329 -3.08 14.55 -9.02
C TRP A 329 -3.84 15.87 -9.15
N ALA A 330 -5.04 15.98 -8.58
CA ALA A 330 -5.80 17.24 -8.57
C ALA A 330 -5.00 18.35 -7.87
N GLU A 331 -4.49 18.08 -6.67
CA GLU A 331 -3.63 19.01 -5.92
C GLU A 331 -2.36 19.41 -6.70
N ALA A 332 -1.75 18.46 -7.40
CA ALA A 332 -0.57 18.71 -8.23
C ALA A 332 -0.87 19.62 -9.42
N LEU A 333 -2.01 19.40 -10.11
CA LEU A 333 -2.46 20.21 -11.23
C LEU A 333 -2.89 21.60 -10.78
N ASP A 334 -3.66 21.71 -9.70
CA ASP A 334 -4.10 22.99 -9.12
C ASP A 334 -2.92 23.87 -8.69
N ALA A 335 -1.83 23.25 -8.24
CA ALA A 335 -0.61 23.95 -7.87
C ALA A 335 0.19 24.49 -9.08
N LEU A 336 -0.08 24.03 -10.31
CA LEU A 336 0.75 24.35 -11.48
C LEU A 336 0.97 25.85 -11.72
N PRO A 337 -0.02 26.75 -11.64
CA PRO A 337 0.22 28.18 -11.85
C PRO A 337 1.14 28.76 -10.79
N SER A 338 1.00 28.31 -9.54
CA SER A 338 1.85 28.77 -8.44
C SER A 338 3.29 28.29 -8.61
N LEU A 339 3.49 27.07 -9.12
CA LEU A 339 4.82 26.53 -9.44
C LEU A 339 5.49 27.33 -10.55
N LEU A 340 4.74 27.66 -11.62
CA LEU A 340 5.25 28.46 -12.74
C LEU A 340 5.54 29.91 -12.39
N ALA A 341 5.03 30.40 -11.25
CA ALA A 341 5.23 31.77 -10.77
C ALA A 341 6.26 31.88 -9.64
N SER A 342 6.67 30.76 -9.03
CA SER A 342 7.54 30.75 -7.86
C SER A 342 8.95 30.35 -8.23
N ASP A 343 9.94 30.99 -7.62
CA ASP A 343 11.31 30.51 -7.69
C ASP A 343 11.46 29.22 -6.85
N PRO A 344 12.02 28.14 -7.41
CA PRO A 344 12.21 26.91 -6.67
C PRO A 344 13.25 27.09 -5.56
N PRO A 345 13.02 26.50 -4.36
CA PRO A 345 13.96 26.60 -3.27
C PRO A 345 15.28 25.90 -3.62
N CYS A 346 16.41 26.53 -3.28
CA CYS A 346 17.73 25.93 -3.40
C CYS A 346 17.86 24.74 -2.45
N LEU A 347 18.64 23.73 -2.86
CA LEU A 347 19.01 22.65 -1.96
C LEU A 347 19.87 23.19 -0.81
N PRO A 348 19.70 22.68 0.43
CA PRO A 348 20.57 23.05 1.54
C PRO A 348 22.05 22.72 1.26
N ASP A 349 22.96 23.67 1.54
CA ASP A 349 24.42 23.48 1.36
C ASP A 349 24.97 22.24 2.08
N ALA A 350 24.34 21.86 3.20
CA ALA A 350 24.69 20.69 3.97
C ALA A 350 24.62 19.38 3.16
N ILE A 351 23.76 19.31 2.14
CA ILE A 351 23.66 18.13 1.26
C ILE A 351 24.97 17.91 0.52
N ALA A 352 25.51 18.94 -0.13
CA ALA A 352 26.76 18.84 -0.87
C ALA A 352 27.92 18.44 0.04
N VAL A 353 27.99 19.00 1.24
CA VAL A 353 28.99 18.66 2.26
C VAL A 353 28.88 17.19 2.70
N GLN A 354 27.67 16.69 2.95
CA GLN A 354 27.45 15.31 3.37
C GLN A 354 27.80 14.31 2.27
N LEU A 355 27.45 14.61 1.01
CA LEU A 355 27.80 13.77 -0.14
C LEU A 355 29.32 13.78 -0.39
N ASP A 356 29.97 14.94 -0.35
CA ASP A 356 31.44 15.03 -0.48
C ASP A 356 32.14 14.24 0.64
N SER A 357 31.67 14.34 1.88
CA SER A 357 32.17 13.54 3.00
C SER A 357 31.94 12.05 2.78
N HIS A 358 30.78 11.66 2.24
CA HIS A 358 30.48 10.25 1.97
C HIS A 358 31.47 9.64 0.96
N TRP A 359 31.69 10.30 -0.17
CA TRP A 359 32.61 9.80 -1.20
C TRP A 359 34.07 9.81 -0.74
N GLN A 360 34.47 10.78 0.10
CA GLN A 360 35.80 10.76 0.73
C GLN A 360 35.99 9.57 1.66
N ASP A 361 34.96 9.21 2.45
CA ASP A 361 35.03 8.05 3.33
C ASP A 361 35.05 6.73 2.55
N VAL A 362 34.32 6.64 1.43
CA VAL A 362 34.38 5.51 0.50
C VAL A 362 35.82 5.33 -0.02
N ALA A 363 36.45 6.42 -0.50
CA ALA A 363 37.82 6.38 -1.01
C ALA A 363 38.87 6.02 0.06
N LYS A 364 38.68 6.48 1.31
CA LYS A 364 39.55 6.10 2.44
C LYS A 364 39.45 4.61 2.77
N LEU A 365 38.25 4.04 2.77
CA LEU A 365 38.04 2.62 3.07
C LEU A 365 38.63 1.71 1.98
N LEU A 366 38.59 2.13 0.72
CA LEU A 366 39.25 1.45 -0.40
C LEU A 366 40.78 1.34 -0.23
N THR A 367 41.42 2.31 0.43
CA THR A 367 42.89 2.37 0.56
C THR A 367 43.41 1.83 1.90
N SER A 368 42.61 1.90 2.96
CA SER A 368 43.01 1.48 4.31
C SER A 368 42.70 0.02 4.64
N GLY A 369 41.90 -0.67 3.82
CA GLY A 369 41.45 -2.04 4.07
C GLY A 369 40.44 -2.13 5.22
N ARG A 370 39.92 -3.34 5.45
CA ARG A 370 38.80 -3.62 6.37
C ARG A 370 39.18 -3.55 7.86
N LYS A 371 38.25 -3.19 8.74
CA LYS A 371 38.35 -3.51 10.19
C LYS A 371 38.06 -5.00 10.42
N HIS A 372 38.93 -5.68 11.18
CA HIS A 372 38.92 -7.15 11.37
C HIS A 372 37.55 -7.75 11.78
N VAL A 373 36.83 -8.36 10.83
CA VAL A 373 35.68 -9.25 11.04
C VAL A 373 35.91 -10.51 10.20
N ARG A 374 35.81 -11.70 10.80
CA ARG A 374 36.10 -13.01 10.15
C ARG A 374 34.84 -13.55 9.47
N PHE A 375 35.00 -14.33 8.40
CA PHE A 375 33.89 -14.92 7.63
C PHE A 375 32.83 -15.69 8.45
N LYS A 376 33.27 -16.45 9.46
CA LYS A 376 32.39 -17.17 10.40
C LYS A 376 31.46 -16.24 11.20
N ASP A 377 31.70 -14.95 11.15
CA ASP A 377 30.95 -13.94 11.86
C ASP A 377 29.72 -13.46 11.06
N VAL A 378 29.43 -13.98 9.85
CA VAL A 378 28.16 -13.73 9.10
C VAL A 378 27.28 -14.98 8.95
N PHE A 379 27.80 -16.07 8.38
CA PHE A 379 27.12 -17.37 8.28
C PHE A 379 28.01 -18.52 8.80
N SER A 380 27.41 -19.58 9.36
CA SER A 380 28.11 -20.73 9.96
C SER A 380 28.48 -21.86 8.97
N GLY A 381 28.41 -21.63 7.66
CA GLY A 381 28.66 -22.64 6.61
C GLY A 381 29.78 -22.25 5.62
N ALA A 382 30.26 -23.22 4.81
CA ALA A 382 31.35 -23.00 3.85
C ALA A 382 30.95 -22.21 2.59
N ASP A 383 29.66 -22.23 2.23
CA ASP A 383 29.09 -21.52 1.09
C ASP A 383 28.09 -20.43 1.55
N PRO A 384 28.42 -19.13 1.35
CA PRO A 384 27.56 -18.00 1.70
C PRO A 384 26.17 -18.04 1.07
N ASP A 385 26.07 -18.45 -0.19
CA ASP A 385 24.82 -18.35 -0.95
C ASP A 385 23.84 -19.45 -0.56
N ALA A 386 24.34 -20.68 -0.37
CA ALA A 386 23.54 -21.75 0.21
C ALA A 386 23.09 -21.43 1.65
N ALA A 387 23.91 -20.71 2.42
CA ALA A 387 23.53 -20.26 3.76
C ALA A 387 22.47 -19.17 3.73
N LEU A 388 22.56 -18.22 2.79
CA LEU A 388 21.54 -17.20 2.55
C LEU A 388 20.19 -17.85 2.18
N VAL A 389 20.19 -18.78 1.23
CA VAL A 389 18.96 -19.50 0.84
C VAL A 389 18.33 -20.22 2.04
N ARG A 390 19.15 -20.88 2.88
CA ARG A 390 18.65 -21.49 4.12
C ARG A 390 18.09 -20.44 5.09
N ALA A 391 18.79 -19.34 5.33
CA ALA A 391 18.37 -18.30 6.24
C ALA A 391 17.05 -17.63 5.82
N ILE A 392 16.89 -17.33 4.52
CA ILE A 392 15.65 -16.77 3.98
C ILE A 392 14.53 -17.81 4.00
N ARG A 393 14.81 -19.08 3.70
CA ARG A 393 13.82 -20.17 3.86
C ARG A 393 13.41 -20.36 5.31
N GLU A 394 14.35 -20.32 6.25
CA GLU A 394 14.10 -20.43 7.70
C GLU A 394 13.31 -19.23 8.21
N GLU A 395 13.62 -18.01 7.78
CA GLU A 395 12.84 -16.80 8.09
C GLU A 395 11.39 -16.93 7.57
N ASN A 396 11.24 -17.40 6.32
CA ASN A 396 9.93 -17.65 5.72
C ASN A 396 9.18 -18.81 6.39
N MET A 397 9.88 -19.88 6.80
CA MET A 397 9.31 -21.05 7.49
C MET A 397 8.97 -20.76 8.95
N GLN A 398 9.80 -20.02 9.68
CA GLN A 398 9.51 -19.53 11.03
C GLN A 398 8.40 -18.48 11.01
N ALA A 399 8.23 -17.75 9.91
CA ALA A 399 7.03 -16.95 9.66
C ALA A 399 5.76 -17.76 9.41
N LEU A 400 5.88 -19.06 9.10
CA LEU A 400 4.78 -19.98 8.83
C LEU A 400 4.57 -21.04 9.94
N GLY A 401 5.50 -21.23 10.89
CA GLY A 401 5.43 -22.35 11.84
C GLY A 401 6.17 -22.18 13.17
N ARG A 402 5.40 -21.96 14.24
CA ARG A 402 5.59 -22.72 15.49
C ARG A 402 4.69 -23.96 15.44
N ALA A 403 5.08 -24.95 14.66
CA ALA A 403 4.60 -26.32 14.80
C ALA A 403 5.72 -27.29 14.37
N SER A 404 6.17 -28.07 15.34
CA SER A 404 6.96 -29.30 15.22
C SER A 404 8.45 -29.20 14.87
N THR A 405 9.26 -29.45 15.90
CA THR A 405 10.68 -29.79 15.85
C THR A 405 10.89 -31.25 15.43
N SER A 406 11.73 -31.53 14.43
CA SER A 406 12.60 -32.71 14.46
C SER A 406 13.83 -32.53 13.54
N ASN A 407 15.00 -32.81 14.10
CA ASN A 407 16.31 -32.74 13.45
C ASN A 407 16.60 -34.00 12.60
N PRO A 408 17.60 -33.95 11.70
CA PRO A 408 17.68 -34.77 10.50
C PRO A 408 18.52 -36.04 10.68
N ALA A 409 18.13 -37.11 9.98
CA ALA A 409 18.92 -38.33 9.85
C ALA A 409 19.90 -38.25 8.66
N THR A 410 21.14 -38.58 8.99
CA THR A 410 22.34 -38.73 8.17
C THR A 410 22.24 -39.81 7.09
N THR A 411 22.75 -39.54 5.87
CA THR A 411 23.26 -40.60 4.97
C THR A 411 24.46 -40.06 4.15
N PRO A 412 25.50 -40.87 3.85
CA PRO A 412 26.87 -40.41 3.55
C PRO A 412 27.16 -40.17 2.05
N PRO A 413 28.31 -39.56 1.70
CA PRO A 413 28.64 -39.24 0.31
C PRO A 413 29.13 -40.48 -0.46
N ALA A 414 28.63 -40.65 -1.67
CA ALA A 414 29.16 -41.61 -2.63
C ALA A 414 30.52 -41.14 -3.20
N LYS A 415 31.39 -42.12 -3.39
CA LYS A 415 32.83 -41.98 -3.69
C LYS A 415 33.11 -41.40 -5.09
N LYS A 416 34.17 -40.58 -5.16
CA LYS A 416 34.90 -40.25 -6.39
C LYS A 416 35.52 -41.52 -6.99
N GLY A 417 35.20 -41.80 -8.25
CA GLY A 417 35.94 -42.71 -9.11
C GLY A 417 36.65 -41.93 -10.21
N ASN A 418 37.98 -41.90 -10.16
CA ASN A 418 38.82 -41.49 -11.28
C ASN A 418 38.72 -42.56 -12.38
N PHE A 419 38.35 -42.16 -13.60
CA PHE A 419 38.79 -42.84 -14.81
C PHE A 419 39.10 -41.78 -15.88
N MET A 420 40.39 -41.62 -16.15
CA MET A 420 40.88 -41.10 -17.43
C MET A 420 40.63 -42.16 -18.49
N THR A 421 39.91 -41.82 -19.55
CA THR A 421 40.15 -42.33 -20.90
C THR A 421 39.60 -41.32 -21.91
N GLU A 422 40.48 -40.85 -22.79
CA GLU A 422 40.15 -40.07 -23.97
C GLU A 422 39.34 -40.90 -24.97
N THR A 423 38.17 -40.38 -25.34
CA THR A 423 37.60 -40.46 -26.69
C THR A 423 36.61 -39.30 -26.84
N SER A 424 36.86 -38.42 -27.81
CA SER A 424 36.03 -37.25 -28.09
C SER A 424 34.67 -37.67 -28.70
N GLN A 425 33.68 -37.88 -27.85
CA GLN A 425 32.27 -37.73 -28.20
C GLN A 425 31.81 -36.39 -27.62
N THR A 426 31.19 -35.54 -28.43
CA THR A 426 30.61 -34.27 -27.97
C THR A 426 29.52 -34.58 -26.94
N GLN A 427 29.85 -34.48 -25.66
CA GLN A 427 28.91 -34.73 -24.56
C GLN A 427 27.96 -33.53 -24.48
N TRP A 428 26.66 -33.75 -24.66
CA TRP A 428 25.67 -32.69 -24.52
C TRP A 428 25.56 -32.24 -23.06
N ASP A 429 25.70 -30.94 -22.84
CA ASP A 429 25.53 -30.29 -21.55
C ASP A 429 24.44 -29.22 -21.64
N SER A 430 23.21 -29.59 -21.24
CA SER A 430 22.06 -28.67 -21.21
C SER A 430 22.33 -27.41 -20.38
N ALA A 431 23.12 -27.50 -19.31
CA ALA A 431 23.39 -26.37 -18.43
C ALA A 431 24.36 -25.39 -19.09
N ALA A 432 25.42 -25.89 -19.72
CA ALA A 432 26.36 -25.08 -20.48
C ALA A 432 25.68 -24.35 -21.65
N VAL A 433 24.89 -25.06 -22.45
CA VAL A 433 24.16 -24.45 -23.59
C VAL A 433 23.13 -23.42 -23.11
N ASN A 434 22.42 -23.68 -22.00
CA ASN A 434 21.50 -22.70 -21.43
C ASN A 434 22.23 -21.45 -20.92
N GLN A 435 23.40 -21.61 -20.30
CA GLN A 435 24.22 -20.46 -19.90
C GLN A 435 24.71 -19.65 -21.11
N MET A 436 25.07 -20.30 -22.22
CA MET A 436 25.44 -19.60 -23.46
C MET A 436 24.28 -18.79 -24.02
N ILE A 437 23.08 -19.38 -24.10
CA ILE A 437 21.87 -18.69 -24.58
C ILE A 437 21.53 -17.50 -23.68
N LEU A 438 21.53 -17.69 -22.35
CA LEU A 438 21.20 -16.63 -21.38
C LEU A 438 22.28 -15.55 -21.29
N GLY A 439 23.55 -15.91 -21.48
CA GLY A 439 24.70 -15.01 -21.48
C GLY A 439 24.95 -14.30 -22.82
N GLY A 440 24.11 -14.54 -23.84
CA GLY A 440 24.21 -13.88 -25.15
C GLY A 440 25.26 -14.47 -26.10
N ASP A 441 25.93 -15.58 -25.74
CA ASP A 441 26.81 -16.34 -26.64
C ASP A 441 25.98 -17.24 -27.58
N LEU A 442 25.22 -16.57 -28.46
CA LEU A 442 24.33 -17.23 -29.42
C LEU A 442 25.12 -18.07 -30.44
N ASP A 443 26.29 -17.61 -30.87
CA ASP A 443 27.13 -18.34 -31.82
C ASP A 443 27.75 -19.61 -31.19
N GLY A 444 28.15 -19.56 -29.92
CA GLY A 444 28.58 -20.72 -29.14
C GLY A 444 27.43 -21.72 -28.92
N ALA A 445 26.26 -21.23 -28.53
CA ALA A 445 25.07 -22.05 -28.35
C ALA A 445 24.65 -22.75 -29.66
N SER A 446 24.57 -22.01 -30.77
CA SER A 446 24.20 -22.56 -32.09
C SER A 446 25.15 -23.68 -32.48
N ARG A 447 26.47 -23.48 -32.38
CA ARG A 447 27.46 -24.51 -32.74
C ARG A 447 27.30 -25.81 -31.93
N GLN A 448 26.97 -25.72 -30.64
CA GLN A 448 26.75 -26.92 -29.82
C GLN A 448 25.41 -27.60 -30.11
N ILE A 449 24.36 -26.82 -30.36
CA ILE A 449 23.05 -27.32 -30.77
C ILE A 449 23.18 -28.05 -32.10
N ASP A 450 23.78 -27.41 -33.11
CA ASP A 450 23.96 -27.95 -34.46
C ASP A 450 24.83 -29.22 -34.43
N ALA A 451 25.95 -29.22 -33.69
CA ALA A 451 26.83 -30.37 -33.59
C ALA A 451 26.16 -31.63 -33.00
N ILE A 452 25.15 -31.46 -32.13
CA ILE A 452 24.37 -32.56 -31.58
C ILE A 452 23.21 -32.93 -32.51
N LEU A 453 22.50 -31.95 -33.09
CA LEU A 453 21.38 -32.22 -33.99
C LEU A 453 21.82 -32.84 -35.33
N ASP A 454 23.02 -32.56 -35.81
CA ASP A 454 23.62 -33.20 -36.99
C ASP A 454 23.83 -34.72 -36.78
N GLN A 455 24.13 -35.12 -35.55
CA GLN A 455 24.35 -36.53 -35.19
C GLN A 455 23.07 -37.20 -34.69
N GLN A 456 22.22 -36.46 -33.99
CA GLN A 456 20.99 -36.91 -33.35
C GLN A 456 19.85 -35.90 -33.60
N PRO A 457 19.21 -35.95 -34.79
CA PRO A 457 18.19 -34.96 -35.16
C PRO A 457 16.98 -34.89 -34.22
N ASP A 458 16.68 -35.96 -33.48
CA ASP A 458 15.51 -36.04 -32.58
C ASP A 458 15.87 -35.89 -31.09
N PHE A 459 17.10 -35.46 -30.78
CA PHE A 459 17.54 -35.31 -29.39
C PHE A 459 16.86 -34.12 -28.71
N LEU A 460 15.84 -34.43 -27.90
CA LEU A 460 14.91 -33.45 -27.34
C LEU A 460 15.57 -32.30 -26.55
N PRO A 461 16.57 -32.52 -25.68
CA PRO A 461 17.23 -31.42 -24.99
C PRO A 461 17.85 -30.38 -25.94
N ALA A 462 18.42 -30.81 -27.07
CA ALA A 462 18.97 -29.93 -28.09
C ALA A 462 17.86 -29.24 -28.89
N ARG A 463 16.76 -29.92 -29.22
CA ARG A 463 15.58 -29.29 -29.85
C ARG A 463 14.90 -28.25 -28.98
N LEU A 464 14.78 -28.50 -27.68
CA LEU A 464 14.28 -27.50 -26.73
C LEU A 464 15.26 -26.31 -26.60
N ALA A 465 16.58 -26.55 -26.73
CA ALA A 465 17.57 -25.49 -26.77
C ALA A 465 17.49 -24.67 -28.06
N GLU A 466 17.18 -25.29 -29.21
CA GLU A 466 16.92 -24.63 -30.50
C GLU A 466 15.76 -23.63 -30.40
N VAL A 467 14.66 -24.01 -29.71
CA VAL A 467 13.54 -23.11 -29.40
C VAL A 467 14.00 -21.93 -28.52
N ARG A 468 14.72 -22.21 -27.42
CA ARG A 468 15.24 -21.16 -26.52
C ARG A 468 16.20 -20.21 -27.23
N TYR A 469 17.03 -20.74 -28.13
CA TYR A 469 17.95 -19.98 -28.96
C TYR A 469 17.19 -19.03 -29.90
N ALA A 470 16.14 -19.50 -30.59
CA ALA A 470 15.30 -18.65 -31.44
C ALA A 470 14.62 -17.53 -30.64
N LEU A 471 14.12 -17.83 -29.43
CA LEU A 471 13.57 -16.81 -28.53
C LEU A 471 14.60 -15.76 -28.10
N ALA A 472 15.82 -16.19 -27.76
CA ALA A 472 16.91 -15.30 -27.36
C ALA A 472 17.38 -14.39 -28.51
N LYS A 473 17.26 -14.87 -29.76
CA LYS A 473 17.52 -14.07 -30.98
C LYS A 473 16.40 -13.07 -31.29
N GLY A 474 15.28 -13.12 -30.57
CA GLY A 474 14.10 -12.31 -30.85
C GLY A 474 13.25 -12.83 -32.01
N ASP A 475 13.53 -14.03 -32.54
CA ASP A 475 12.75 -14.64 -33.61
C ASP A 475 11.60 -15.47 -33.03
N ALA A 476 10.58 -14.77 -32.55
CA ALA A 476 9.40 -15.38 -31.95
C ALA A 476 8.62 -16.26 -32.95
N ALA A 477 8.65 -15.93 -34.24
CA ALA A 477 7.98 -16.70 -35.28
C ALA A 477 8.64 -18.08 -35.46
N GLN A 478 9.97 -18.10 -35.59
CA GLN A 478 10.73 -19.35 -35.68
C GLN A 478 10.58 -20.18 -34.41
N ALA A 479 10.61 -19.55 -33.23
CA ALA A 479 10.42 -20.25 -31.97
C ALA A 479 9.03 -20.91 -31.84
N VAL A 480 7.97 -20.28 -32.36
CA VAL A 480 6.63 -20.87 -32.43
C VAL A 480 6.61 -22.06 -33.39
N THR A 481 7.20 -21.93 -34.58
CA THR A 481 7.26 -23.04 -35.55
C THR A 481 7.97 -24.26 -34.98
N LEU A 482 9.15 -24.07 -34.37
CA LEU A 482 9.93 -25.15 -33.77
C LEU A 482 9.19 -25.79 -32.58
N ALA A 483 8.61 -24.98 -31.70
CA ALA A 483 7.91 -25.49 -30.52
C ALA A 483 6.58 -26.18 -30.86
N SER A 484 5.89 -25.73 -31.92
CA SER A 484 4.68 -26.39 -32.44
C SER A 484 5.00 -27.77 -32.99
N ALA A 485 6.05 -27.90 -33.81
CA ALA A 485 6.49 -29.19 -34.33
C ALA A 485 6.85 -30.17 -33.20
N LEU A 486 7.54 -29.70 -32.15
CA LEU A 486 7.82 -30.53 -30.98
C LEU A 486 6.56 -30.92 -30.21
N SER A 487 5.59 -30.01 -30.11
CA SER A 487 4.30 -30.26 -29.43
C SER A 487 3.39 -31.24 -30.17
N GLU A 488 3.53 -31.34 -31.49
CA GLU A 488 2.86 -32.37 -32.31
C GLU A 488 3.55 -33.73 -32.17
N ALA A 489 4.89 -33.75 -32.15
CA ALA A 489 5.67 -34.97 -32.06
C ALA A 489 5.68 -35.60 -30.65
N ARG A 490 5.62 -34.77 -29.60
CA ARG A 490 5.68 -35.20 -28.19
C ARG A 490 4.65 -34.47 -27.33
N PRO A 491 3.35 -34.65 -27.63
CA PRO A 491 2.26 -33.97 -26.94
C PRO A 491 2.21 -34.23 -25.43
N GLU A 492 2.72 -35.38 -24.99
CA GLU A 492 2.74 -35.83 -23.60
C GLU A 492 3.83 -35.19 -22.75
N ASN A 493 4.79 -34.48 -23.35
CA ASN A 493 5.95 -33.96 -22.64
C ASN A 493 5.69 -32.55 -22.05
N PRO A 494 5.70 -32.38 -20.71
CA PRO A 494 5.38 -31.09 -20.11
C PRO A 494 6.38 -29.97 -20.41
N TRP A 495 7.66 -30.29 -20.63
CA TRP A 495 8.68 -29.29 -20.98
C TRP A 495 8.54 -28.75 -22.40
N VAL A 496 8.01 -29.58 -23.30
CA VAL A 496 7.62 -29.18 -24.66
C VAL A 496 6.44 -28.22 -24.60
N LEU A 497 5.42 -28.53 -23.80
CA LEU A 497 4.30 -27.60 -23.53
C LEU A 497 4.82 -26.25 -23.01
N MET A 498 5.72 -26.25 -22.02
CA MET A 498 6.28 -25.00 -21.47
C MET A 498 7.01 -24.17 -22.52
N SER A 499 7.82 -24.81 -23.34
CA SER A 499 8.56 -24.11 -24.41
C SER A 499 7.59 -23.54 -25.46
N HIS A 500 6.52 -24.25 -25.79
CA HIS A 500 5.53 -23.77 -26.75
C HIS A 500 4.69 -22.61 -26.19
N LEU A 501 4.25 -22.67 -24.92
CA LEU A 501 3.57 -21.54 -24.29
C LEU A 501 4.44 -20.29 -24.25
N GLN A 502 5.71 -20.43 -23.87
CA GLN A 502 6.66 -19.30 -23.87
C GLN A 502 6.81 -18.69 -25.27
N SER A 503 6.93 -19.53 -26.31
CA SER A 503 7.00 -19.06 -27.70
C SER A 503 5.76 -18.30 -28.14
N LEU A 504 4.56 -18.85 -27.87
CA LEU A 504 3.30 -18.20 -28.22
C LEU A 504 3.11 -16.87 -27.48
N CYS A 505 3.42 -16.83 -26.18
CA CYS A 505 3.37 -15.59 -25.38
C CYS A 505 4.35 -14.54 -25.91
N LYS A 506 5.59 -14.91 -26.27
CA LYS A 506 6.59 -13.99 -26.86
C LYS A 506 6.17 -13.50 -28.25
N ALA A 507 5.44 -14.30 -29.00
CA ALA A 507 4.83 -13.91 -30.28
C ALA A 507 3.51 -13.13 -30.12
N ALA A 508 3.12 -12.75 -28.90
CA ALA A 508 1.85 -12.10 -28.58
C ALA A 508 0.59 -12.88 -29.01
N GLN A 509 0.68 -14.21 -29.11
CA GLN A 509 -0.42 -15.11 -29.48
C GLN A 509 -1.12 -15.69 -28.24
N HIS A 510 -1.63 -14.81 -27.38
CA HIS A 510 -2.15 -15.16 -26.05
C HIS A 510 -3.33 -16.14 -26.07
N ASP A 511 -4.29 -15.95 -26.99
CA ASP A 511 -5.48 -16.80 -27.09
C ASP A 511 -5.10 -18.22 -27.56
N ALA A 512 -4.08 -18.35 -28.42
CA ALA A 512 -3.52 -19.64 -28.83
C ALA A 512 -2.78 -20.32 -27.67
N ALA A 513 -2.00 -19.56 -26.88
CA ALA A 513 -1.33 -20.08 -25.70
C ALA A 513 -2.33 -20.60 -24.64
N CYS A 514 -3.40 -19.86 -24.38
CA CYS A 514 -4.45 -20.28 -23.44
C CYS A 514 -5.16 -21.55 -23.94
N THR A 515 -5.52 -21.59 -25.22
CA THR A 515 -6.16 -22.78 -25.83
C THR A 515 -5.26 -23.99 -25.74
N LEU A 516 -3.97 -23.85 -26.10
CA LEU A 516 -3.00 -24.93 -26.02
C LEU A 516 -2.86 -25.45 -24.59
N PHE A 517 -2.74 -24.55 -23.61
CA PHE A 517 -2.60 -24.94 -22.21
C PHE A 517 -3.83 -25.70 -21.71
N LEU A 518 -5.05 -25.20 -21.97
CA LEU A 518 -6.27 -25.88 -21.55
C LEU A 518 -6.43 -27.26 -22.19
N THR A 519 -6.18 -27.37 -23.50
CA THR A 519 -6.23 -28.65 -24.22
C THR A 519 -5.24 -29.65 -23.63
N ARG A 520 -3.98 -29.24 -23.44
CA ARG A 520 -2.95 -30.14 -22.92
C ARG A 520 -3.15 -30.47 -21.45
N LEU A 521 -3.62 -29.54 -20.64
CA LEU A 521 -3.88 -29.79 -19.21
C LEU A 521 -4.93 -30.88 -18.97
N ALA A 522 -5.84 -31.09 -19.92
CA ALA A 522 -6.79 -32.20 -19.92
C ALA A 522 -6.14 -33.56 -20.26
N GLU A 523 -5.01 -33.55 -20.95
CA GLU A 523 -4.35 -34.76 -21.50
C GLU A 523 -3.11 -35.18 -20.71
N ILE A 524 -2.42 -34.24 -20.04
CA ILE A 524 -1.15 -34.50 -19.33
C ILE A 524 -1.25 -34.13 -17.84
N GLU A 525 -0.49 -34.86 -17.01
CA GLU A 525 -0.28 -34.46 -15.61
C GLU A 525 0.88 -33.47 -15.50
N ILE A 526 0.62 -32.36 -14.81
CA ILE A 526 1.63 -31.38 -14.42
C ILE A 526 1.59 -31.20 -12.91
N ASP A 527 2.76 -31.07 -12.30
CA ASP A 527 2.88 -30.81 -10.87
C ASP A 527 2.62 -29.33 -10.52
N GLU A 528 2.43 -29.04 -9.24
CA GLU A 528 2.15 -27.67 -8.75
C GLU A 528 3.27 -26.66 -9.09
N PRO A 529 4.59 -26.99 -9.03
CA PRO A 529 5.66 -26.09 -9.49
C PRO A 529 5.57 -25.72 -10.98
N MET A 530 5.28 -26.69 -11.84
CA MET A 530 5.13 -26.44 -13.28
C MET A 530 3.84 -25.71 -13.59
N MET A 531 2.74 -26.03 -12.90
CA MET A 531 1.49 -25.25 -12.93
C MET A 531 1.74 -23.78 -12.57
N THR A 532 2.50 -23.53 -11.50
CA THR A 532 2.87 -22.18 -11.08
C THR A 532 3.63 -21.45 -12.19
N THR A 533 4.62 -22.11 -12.80
CA THR A 533 5.44 -21.54 -13.88
C THR A 533 4.61 -21.23 -15.13
N ALA A 534 3.73 -22.15 -15.52
CA ALA A 534 2.82 -22.01 -16.65
C ALA A 534 1.87 -20.81 -16.46
N LEU A 535 1.21 -20.74 -15.29
CA LEU A 535 0.27 -19.67 -14.98
C LEU A 535 0.96 -18.31 -14.86
N ASN A 536 2.17 -18.24 -14.28
CA ASN A 536 2.93 -16.99 -14.24
C ASN A 536 3.24 -16.48 -15.67
N THR A 537 3.63 -17.38 -16.57
CA THR A 537 3.90 -17.05 -17.99
C THR A 537 2.63 -16.57 -18.70
N LEU A 538 1.53 -17.30 -18.56
CA LEU A 538 0.28 -16.99 -19.24
C LEU A 538 -0.36 -15.72 -18.69
N LEU A 539 -0.53 -15.61 -17.38
CA LEU A 539 -1.21 -14.45 -16.76
C LEU A 539 -0.45 -13.14 -16.96
N GLY A 540 0.88 -13.17 -17.13
CA GLY A 540 1.65 -11.99 -17.52
C GLY A 540 1.31 -11.45 -18.91
N SER A 541 0.72 -12.28 -19.76
CA SER A 541 0.42 -11.98 -21.16
C SER A 541 -1.08 -11.88 -21.47
N VAL A 542 -1.94 -12.51 -20.66
CA VAL A 542 -3.41 -12.47 -20.82
C VAL A 542 -3.95 -11.13 -20.30
N PRO A 543 -4.81 -10.42 -21.04
CA PRO A 543 -5.45 -9.19 -20.57
C PRO A 543 -6.20 -9.39 -19.25
N GLN A 544 -6.06 -8.46 -18.31
CA GLN A 544 -6.62 -8.57 -16.94
C GLN A 544 -8.10 -8.98 -16.91
N LYS A 545 -8.93 -8.44 -17.82
CA LYS A 545 -10.37 -8.75 -17.93
C LYS A 545 -10.68 -10.21 -18.29
N LYS A 546 -9.76 -10.91 -18.96
CA LYS A 546 -9.92 -12.32 -19.37
C LYS A 546 -9.34 -13.32 -18.35
N GLN A 547 -8.50 -12.86 -17.41
CA GLN A 547 -7.75 -13.75 -16.52
C GLN A 547 -8.65 -14.58 -15.59
N VAL A 548 -9.73 -13.99 -15.05
CA VAL A 548 -10.69 -14.72 -14.18
C VAL A 548 -11.37 -15.84 -14.96
N THR A 549 -11.89 -15.55 -16.16
CA THR A 549 -12.54 -16.56 -17.01
C THR A 549 -11.58 -17.68 -17.40
N PHE A 550 -10.35 -17.34 -17.78
CA PHE A 550 -9.32 -18.33 -18.08
C PHE A 550 -8.99 -19.22 -16.87
N LEU A 551 -8.77 -18.63 -15.69
CA LEU A 551 -8.47 -19.39 -14.47
C LEU A 551 -9.64 -20.25 -14.00
N LYS A 552 -10.90 -19.85 -14.24
CA LYS A 552 -12.07 -20.72 -14.04
C LYS A 552 -11.97 -21.98 -14.89
N SER A 553 -11.67 -21.85 -16.19
CA SER A 553 -11.49 -23.01 -17.07
C SER A 553 -10.31 -23.90 -16.65
N VAL A 554 -9.22 -23.32 -16.14
CA VAL A 554 -8.11 -24.11 -15.56
C VAL A 554 -8.57 -24.84 -14.29
N HIS A 555 -9.34 -24.18 -13.43
CA HIS A 555 -9.88 -24.77 -12.21
C HIS A 555 -10.86 -25.90 -12.50
N ASP A 556 -11.70 -25.79 -13.53
CA ASP A 556 -12.62 -26.86 -13.93
C ASP A 556 -11.86 -28.15 -14.32
N LEU A 557 -10.68 -28.01 -14.92
CA LEU A 557 -9.82 -29.14 -15.28
C LEU A 557 -8.99 -29.67 -14.10
N LYS A 558 -8.58 -28.80 -13.17
CA LYS A 558 -7.75 -29.13 -12.00
C LYS A 558 -8.33 -28.52 -10.72
N PRO A 559 -9.49 -29.02 -10.25
CA PRO A 559 -10.21 -28.40 -9.15
C PRO A 559 -9.47 -28.51 -7.82
N GLU A 560 -8.60 -29.51 -7.66
CA GLU A 560 -7.83 -29.77 -6.44
C GLU A 560 -6.52 -28.97 -6.34
N SER A 561 -6.12 -28.24 -7.40
CA SER A 561 -4.86 -27.48 -7.36
C SER A 561 -5.00 -26.23 -6.49
N SER A 562 -4.23 -26.21 -5.41
CA SER A 562 -4.14 -25.09 -4.48
C SER A 562 -3.58 -23.84 -5.15
N VAL A 563 -2.64 -24.02 -6.10
CA VAL A 563 -2.06 -22.92 -6.89
C VAL A 563 -3.15 -22.24 -7.73
N VAL A 564 -3.97 -23.04 -8.43
CA VAL A 564 -5.04 -22.51 -9.27
C VAL A 564 -6.10 -21.79 -8.43
N GLN A 565 -6.53 -22.41 -7.33
CA GLN A 565 -7.50 -21.82 -6.40
C GLN A 565 -6.99 -20.46 -5.85
N LEU A 566 -5.74 -20.40 -5.37
CA LEU A 566 -5.16 -19.16 -4.86
C LEU A 566 -5.05 -18.10 -5.97
N ARG A 567 -4.57 -18.44 -7.17
CA ARG A 567 -4.45 -17.48 -8.28
C ARG A 567 -5.83 -16.96 -8.71
N LEU A 568 -6.84 -17.82 -8.77
CA LEU A 568 -8.21 -17.43 -9.09
C LEU A 568 -8.79 -16.53 -8.01
N ALA A 569 -8.62 -16.86 -6.72
CA ALA A 569 -9.03 -16.01 -5.61
C ALA A 569 -8.41 -14.61 -5.70
N MET A 570 -7.12 -14.50 -6.03
CA MET A 570 -6.47 -13.18 -6.11
C MET A 570 -7.00 -12.34 -7.27
N ARG A 571 -7.31 -12.96 -8.42
CA ARG A 571 -7.89 -12.24 -9.56
C ARG A 571 -9.35 -11.88 -9.33
N ALA A 572 -10.11 -12.78 -8.70
CA ALA A 572 -11.48 -12.52 -8.27
C ALA A 572 -11.55 -11.35 -7.28
N HIS A 573 -10.63 -11.29 -6.32
CA HIS A 573 -10.55 -10.18 -5.37
C HIS A 573 -10.31 -8.84 -6.06
N VAL A 574 -9.35 -8.80 -6.98
CA VAL A 574 -9.04 -7.58 -7.77
C VAL A 574 -10.23 -7.18 -8.67
N SER A 575 -11.02 -8.13 -9.16
CA SER A 575 -12.22 -7.85 -9.94
C SER A 575 -13.48 -7.60 -9.11
N GLY A 576 -13.40 -7.64 -7.78
CA GLY A 576 -14.53 -7.43 -6.86
C GLY A 576 -15.47 -8.63 -6.67
N ASP A 577 -15.15 -9.81 -7.22
CA ASP A 577 -15.96 -11.04 -7.07
C ASP A 577 -15.67 -11.68 -5.70
N THR A 578 -16.33 -11.12 -4.69
CA THR A 578 -16.15 -11.43 -3.26
C THR A 578 -16.56 -12.87 -2.94
N ALA A 579 -17.63 -13.37 -3.55
CA ALA A 579 -18.12 -14.73 -3.34
C ALA A 579 -17.14 -15.77 -3.90
N LEU A 580 -16.67 -15.58 -5.14
CA LEU A 580 -15.66 -16.46 -5.73
C LEU A 580 -14.33 -16.41 -4.99
N THR A 581 -13.94 -15.23 -4.51
CA THR A 581 -12.72 -15.05 -3.69
C THR A 581 -12.77 -15.94 -2.45
N ILE A 582 -13.88 -15.92 -1.70
CA ILE A 582 -14.01 -16.74 -0.48
C ILE A 582 -14.09 -18.23 -0.81
N ASP A 583 -14.91 -18.65 -1.78
CA ASP A 583 -15.03 -20.08 -2.15
C ASP A 583 -13.66 -20.67 -2.50
N MET A 584 -12.87 -19.95 -3.31
CA MET A 584 -11.53 -20.41 -3.69
C MET A 584 -10.54 -20.43 -2.53
N LEU A 585 -10.58 -19.44 -1.62
CA LEU A 585 -9.73 -19.42 -0.44
C LEU A 585 -10.09 -20.54 0.55
N GLU A 586 -11.38 -20.81 0.76
CA GLU A 586 -11.82 -21.92 1.62
C GLU A 586 -11.43 -23.29 1.05
N ARG A 587 -11.52 -23.47 -0.27
CA ARG A 587 -11.05 -24.70 -0.92
C ARG A 587 -9.54 -24.88 -0.76
N ALA A 588 -8.76 -23.83 -0.98
CA ALA A 588 -7.31 -23.87 -0.78
C ALA A 588 -6.95 -24.18 0.68
N GLU A 589 -7.72 -23.64 1.64
CA GLU A 589 -7.51 -23.89 3.05
C GLU A 589 -7.79 -25.35 3.47
N ARG A 590 -8.72 -26.04 2.80
CA ARG A 590 -8.98 -27.47 3.05
C ARG A 590 -7.78 -28.34 2.67
N ALA A 591 -6.99 -27.91 1.68
CA ALA A 591 -5.77 -28.62 1.27
C ALA A 591 -4.57 -28.33 2.17
N GLY A 592 -4.59 -27.22 2.93
CA GLY A 592 -3.54 -26.84 3.87
C GLY A 592 -3.69 -25.38 4.32
N PRO A 593 -2.94 -24.94 5.34
CA PRO A 593 -3.05 -23.57 5.85
C PRO A 593 -2.78 -22.54 4.75
N LEU A 594 -3.62 -21.51 4.68
CA LEU A 594 -3.46 -20.45 3.71
C LEU A 594 -2.16 -19.68 3.94
N PRO A 595 -1.44 -19.28 2.87
CA PRO A 595 -0.35 -18.32 2.98
C PRO A 595 -0.84 -17.02 3.63
N ALA A 596 0.03 -16.34 4.38
CA ALA A 596 -0.34 -15.15 5.17
C ALA A 596 -0.99 -14.02 4.35
N TYR A 597 -0.65 -13.87 3.07
CA TYR A 597 -1.29 -12.90 2.18
C TYR A 597 -2.75 -13.29 1.86
N ALA A 598 -3.00 -14.58 1.63
CA ALA A 598 -4.30 -15.12 1.27
C ALA A 598 -5.24 -15.16 2.48
N ALA A 599 -4.73 -15.54 3.66
CA ALA A 599 -5.45 -15.48 4.92
C ALA A 599 -5.87 -14.04 5.26
N ARG A 600 -5.01 -13.04 4.99
CA ARG A 600 -5.34 -11.63 5.18
C ARG A 600 -6.47 -11.18 4.26
N ILE A 601 -6.43 -11.53 2.98
CA ILE A 601 -7.51 -11.23 2.04
C ILE A 601 -8.82 -11.90 2.48
N LYS A 602 -8.77 -13.18 2.86
CA LYS A 602 -9.94 -13.89 3.43
C LYS A 602 -10.55 -13.12 4.59
N SER A 603 -9.73 -12.67 5.55
CA SER A 603 -10.18 -11.90 6.71
C SER A 603 -10.81 -10.54 6.37
N GLN A 604 -10.43 -9.92 5.24
CA GLN A 604 -10.98 -8.64 4.78
C GLN A 604 -12.32 -8.80 4.06
N VAL A 605 -12.50 -9.95 3.40
CA VAL A 605 -13.63 -10.22 2.51
C VAL A 605 -14.76 -10.94 3.26
N LEU A 606 -14.45 -11.75 4.28
CA LEU A 606 -15.43 -12.45 5.12
C LEU A 606 -16.52 -11.53 5.69
N PRO A 607 -16.20 -10.27 6.06
CA PRO A 607 -17.12 -9.16 6.29
C PRO A 607 -18.46 -9.16 5.57
N LEU A 608 -18.30 -9.39 4.27
CA LEU A 608 -19.23 -9.01 3.22
C LEU A 608 -20.11 -10.17 2.80
N VAL A 609 -19.68 -11.41 3.06
CA VAL A 609 -20.34 -12.63 2.58
C VAL A 609 -20.54 -13.69 3.66
N GLY A 610 -19.84 -13.58 4.78
CA GLY A 610 -19.92 -14.50 5.91
C GLY A 610 -20.59 -13.89 7.14
N THR A 611 -20.60 -14.65 8.23
CA THR A 611 -21.03 -14.15 9.55
C THR A 611 -19.92 -13.36 10.23
N MET A 612 -20.29 -12.47 11.15
CA MET A 612 -19.29 -11.76 11.94
C MET A 612 -18.48 -12.69 12.85
N ASP A 613 -19.04 -13.82 13.28
CA ASP A 613 -18.30 -14.88 13.98
C ASP A 613 -17.18 -15.46 13.10
N ALA A 614 -17.50 -15.87 11.86
CA ALA A 614 -16.51 -16.44 10.94
C ALA A 614 -15.41 -15.42 10.61
N ALA A 615 -15.77 -14.15 10.41
CA ALA A 615 -14.81 -13.07 10.24
C ALA A 615 -13.93 -12.86 11.48
N THR A 616 -14.51 -12.93 12.67
CA THR A 616 -13.79 -12.82 13.95
C THR A 616 -12.81 -13.98 14.10
N ASP A 617 -13.26 -15.21 13.87
CA ASP A 617 -12.44 -16.43 13.99
C ASP A 617 -11.26 -16.43 13.01
N ALA A 618 -11.47 -15.93 11.79
CA ALA A 618 -10.40 -15.79 10.81
C ALA A 618 -9.31 -14.80 11.26
N VAL A 619 -9.68 -13.65 11.83
CA VAL A 619 -8.70 -12.68 12.35
C VAL A 619 -8.10 -13.17 13.67
N LEU A 620 -8.88 -13.85 14.51
CA LEU A 620 -8.41 -14.48 15.76
C LEU A 620 -7.31 -15.49 15.45
N SER A 621 -7.49 -16.32 14.42
CA SER A 621 -6.48 -17.29 13.97
C SER A 621 -5.18 -16.60 13.54
N LEU A 622 -5.25 -15.42 12.91
CA LEU A 622 -4.06 -14.62 12.59
C LEU A 622 -3.36 -14.12 13.86
N TRP A 623 -4.13 -13.66 14.85
CA TRP A 623 -3.57 -13.22 16.13
C TRP A 623 -2.93 -14.37 16.91
N GLU A 624 -3.58 -15.54 16.96
CA GLU A 624 -3.04 -16.77 17.57
C GLU A 624 -1.78 -17.28 16.85
N ALA A 625 -1.68 -17.07 15.54
CA ALA A 625 -0.47 -17.30 14.75
C ALA A 625 0.63 -16.24 14.96
N GLY A 626 0.40 -15.25 15.82
CA GLY A 626 1.37 -14.23 16.23
C GLY A 626 1.25 -12.88 15.51
N ALA A 627 0.21 -12.63 14.73
CA ALA A 627 0.01 -11.33 14.09
C ALA A 627 -0.51 -10.29 15.11
N GLU A 628 0.41 -9.56 15.74
CA GLU A 628 0.09 -8.49 16.71
C GLU A 628 0.23 -7.08 16.12
N ASP A 629 0.17 -6.93 14.80
CA ASP A 629 0.17 -5.61 14.16
C ASP A 629 -1.13 -4.83 14.41
N VAL A 630 -1.05 -3.49 14.45
CA VAL A 630 -2.19 -2.62 14.79
C VAL A 630 -3.40 -2.83 13.90
N GLU A 631 -3.23 -3.20 12.63
CA GLU A 631 -4.34 -3.44 11.70
C GLU A 631 -5.11 -4.70 12.10
N THR A 632 -4.40 -5.80 12.35
CA THR A 632 -4.97 -7.08 12.79
C THR A 632 -5.72 -6.92 14.11
N LEU A 633 -5.10 -6.30 15.12
CA LEU A 633 -5.71 -6.14 16.44
C LEU A 633 -6.92 -5.19 16.39
N CYS A 634 -6.82 -4.05 15.70
CA CYS A 634 -7.94 -3.13 15.53
C CYS A 634 -9.12 -3.77 14.75
N ARG A 635 -8.83 -4.70 13.84
CA ARG A 635 -9.85 -5.44 13.09
C ARG A 635 -10.51 -6.49 13.97
N LEU A 636 -9.73 -7.30 14.68
CA LEU A 636 -10.26 -8.31 15.60
C LEU A 636 -11.14 -7.69 16.69
N CYS A 637 -10.67 -6.57 17.26
CA CYS A 637 -11.41 -5.79 18.24
C CYS A 637 -12.79 -5.37 17.71
N ARG A 638 -12.84 -4.79 16.50
CA ARG A 638 -14.11 -4.41 15.84
C ARG A 638 -14.99 -5.62 15.52
N PHE A 639 -14.42 -6.69 14.96
CA PHE A 639 -15.20 -7.84 14.52
C PHE A 639 -15.77 -8.61 15.71
N ALA A 640 -14.98 -8.76 16.78
CA ALA A 640 -15.44 -9.36 18.02
C ALA A 640 -16.62 -8.59 18.62
N ALA A 641 -16.58 -7.24 18.63
CA ALA A 641 -17.73 -6.43 19.05
C ALA A 641 -18.96 -6.67 18.18
N ALA A 642 -18.80 -6.63 16.85
CA ALA A 642 -19.89 -6.87 15.90
C ALA A 642 -20.46 -8.30 15.96
N ALA A 643 -19.66 -9.28 16.39
CA ALA A 643 -20.07 -10.65 16.67
C ALA A 643 -20.68 -10.84 18.08
N GLY A 644 -20.74 -9.79 18.91
CA GLY A 644 -21.22 -9.88 20.29
C GLY A 644 -20.24 -10.55 21.27
N ARG A 645 -18.99 -10.79 20.84
CA ARG A 645 -17.89 -11.32 21.68
C ARG A 645 -17.19 -10.18 22.41
N PHE A 646 -17.94 -9.48 23.28
CA PHE A 646 -17.48 -8.25 23.93
C PHE A 646 -16.21 -8.46 24.78
N ASP A 647 -16.10 -9.57 25.52
CA ASP A 647 -14.90 -9.87 26.33
C ASP A 647 -13.63 -9.99 25.47
N LEU A 648 -13.75 -10.61 24.29
CA LEU A 648 -12.65 -10.70 23.32
C LEU A 648 -12.30 -9.33 22.77
N SER A 649 -13.32 -8.52 22.40
CA SER A 649 -13.12 -7.15 21.92
C SER A 649 -12.35 -6.30 22.93
N LEU A 650 -12.73 -6.36 24.21
CA LEU A 650 -12.08 -5.66 25.31
C LEU A 650 -10.65 -6.14 25.54
N THR A 651 -10.45 -7.46 25.57
CA THR A 651 -9.12 -8.07 25.73
C THR A 651 -8.16 -7.60 24.64
N VAL A 652 -8.63 -7.59 23.39
CA VAL A 652 -7.85 -7.18 22.24
C VAL A 652 -7.62 -5.67 22.25
N LEU A 653 -8.59 -4.85 22.66
CA LEU A 653 -8.40 -3.41 22.79
C LEU A 653 -7.28 -3.09 23.78
N ARG A 654 -7.28 -3.72 24.96
CA ARG A 654 -6.23 -3.55 25.97
C ARG A 654 -4.87 -3.93 25.40
N ARG A 655 -4.78 -5.11 24.77
CA ARG A 655 -3.55 -5.57 24.10
C ARG A 655 -3.07 -4.60 23.01
N THR A 656 -4.01 -4.00 22.27
CA THR A 656 -3.70 -3.01 21.22
C THR A 656 -3.11 -1.73 21.81
N LEU A 657 -3.69 -1.22 22.91
CA LEU A 657 -3.20 -0.03 23.60
C LEU A 657 -1.83 -0.27 24.25
N ASP A 658 -1.59 -1.47 24.80
CA ASP A 658 -0.32 -1.84 25.41
C ASP A 658 0.82 -1.91 24.38
N LEU A 659 0.56 -2.52 23.23
CA LEU A 659 1.58 -2.72 22.19
C LEU A 659 1.77 -1.49 21.30
N HIS A 660 0.68 -0.77 21.00
CA HIS A 660 0.65 0.34 20.04
C HIS A 660 0.05 1.62 20.64
N PRO A 661 0.56 2.14 21.76
CA PRO A 661 -0.03 3.28 22.46
C PRO A 661 0.09 4.60 21.68
N LEU A 662 1.07 4.71 20.78
CA LEU A 662 1.31 5.89 19.93
C LEU A 662 0.57 5.83 18.58
N GLU A 663 -0.08 4.71 18.25
CA GLU A 663 -0.84 4.57 17.02
C GLU A 663 -2.24 5.18 17.17
N TRP A 664 -2.55 6.18 16.34
CA TRP A 664 -3.85 6.87 16.42
C TRP A 664 -5.04 5.93 16.17
N ARG A 665 -4.83 4.83 15.42
CA ARG A 665 -5.86 3.82 15.14
C ARG A 665 -6.29 3.07 16.41
N SER A 666 -5.38 2.88 17.36
CA SER A 666 -5.68 2.29 18.67
C SER A 666 -6.66 3.17 19.44
N LEU A 667 -6.41 4.48 19.50
CA LEU A 667 -7.30 5.45 20.15
C LEU A 667 -8.62 5.62 19.38
N TYR A 668 -8.57 5.55 18.05
CA TYR A 668 -9.78 5.53 17.22
C TYR A 668 -10.69 4.36 17.56
N ARG A 669 -10.13 3.18 17.88
CA ARG A 669 -10.89 2.02 18.37
C ARG A 669 -11.35 2.19 19.81
N LEU A 670 -10.49 2.69 20.70
CA LEU A 670 -10.85 3.02 22.09
C LEU A 670 -12.10 3.91 22.15
N ASN A 671 -12.15 4.94 21.32
CA ASN A 671 -13.28 5.86 21.26
C ASN A 671 -14.62 5.21 20.82
N ARG A 672 -14.57 3.99 20.27
CA ARG A 672 -15.73 3.24 19.75
C ARG A 672 -16.11 2.02 20.58
N ILE A 673 -15.39 1.80 21.67
CA ILE A 673 -15.67 0.76 22.64
C ILE A 673 -15.97 1.46 23.94
N PHE A 674 -17.11 1.10 24.51
CA PHE A 674 -17.58 1.64 25.77
C PHE A 674 -17.04 0.76 26.89
N LEU A 675 -16.16 1.36 27.69
CA LEU A 675 -15.59 0.75 28.88
C LEU A 675 -16.37 1.23 30.10
N ASP A 676 -16.18 0.57 31.23
CA ASP A 676 -16.63 1.12 32.50
C ASP A 676 -15.84 2.39 32.84
N HIS A 677 -16.43 3.25 33.68
CA HIS A 677 -15.84 4.54 34.04
C HIS A 677 -14.47 4.43 34.71
N SER A 678 -14.20 3.32 35.42
CA SER A 678 -12.93 3.11 36.11
C SER A 678 -11.79 2.78 35.13
N GLU A 679 -12.07 1.97 34.11
CA GLU A 679 -11.15 1.62 33.04
C GLU A 679 -10.87 2.82 32.13
N ASP A 680 -11.92 3.57 31.76
CA ASP A 680 -11.80 4.80 30.99
C ASP A 680 -10.85 5.80 31.68
N ARG A 681 -10.97 5.93 33.01
CA ARG A 681 -10.09 6.80 33.82
C ARG A 681 -8.65 6.30 33.86
N ALA A 682 -8.42 5.01 34.08
CA ALA A 682 -7.07 4.43 34.13
C ALA A 682 -6.34 4.57 32.78
N ILE A 683 -7.04 4.35 31.67
CA ILE A 683 -6.50 4.53 30.33
C ILE A 683 -6.20 6.01 30.07
N PHE A 684 -7.10 6.92 30.47
CA PHE A 684 -6.86 8.36 30.34
C PHE A 684 -5.58 8.79 31.06
N GLU A 685 -5.37 8.37 32.31
CA GLU A 685 -4.18 8.71 33.08
C GLU A 685 -2.89 8.26 32.38
N THR A 686 -2.91 7.07 31.77
CA THR A 686 -1.79 6.54 30.99
C THR A 686 -1.55 7.37 29.72
N LEU A 687 -2.59 7.65 28.96
CA LEU A 687 -2.48 8.42 27.71
C LEU A 687 -2.11 9.90 27.96
N ALA A 688 -2.53 10.48 29.08
CA ALA A 688 -2.16 11.84 29.47
C ALA A 688 -0.67 11.97 29.76
N GLN A 689 -0.06 10.96 30.39
CA GLN A 689 1.40 10.91 30.56
C GLN A 689 2.13 10.81 29.22
N ILE A 690 1.57 10.04 28.27
CA ILE A 690 2.12 9.91 26.93
C ILE A 690 2.02 11.24 26.17
N ASP A 691 0.88 11.92 26.17
CA ASP A 691 0.74 13.22 25.49
C ASP A 691 1.71 14.28 26.05
N ALA A 692 1.99 14.23 27.35
CA ALA A 692 2.92 15.15 28.01
C ALA A 692 4.40 14.87 27.69
N THR A 693 4.77 13.64 27.34
CA THR A 693 6.18 13.21 27.28
C THR A 693 6.64 12.74 25.89
N ALA A 694 5.72 12.24 25.07
CA ALA A 694 6.00 11.68 23.75
C ALA A 694 5.67 12.68 22.63
N GLN A 695 6.37 12.56 21.50
CA GLN A 695 6.03 13.30 20.29
C GLN A 695 4.89 12.60 19.56
N THR A 696 3.65 13.10 19.73
CA THR A 696 2.43 12.53 19.14
C THR A 696 1.96 13.32 17.91
N GLY A 697 1.38 12.63 16.93
CA GLY A 697 0.84 13.24 15.71
C GLY A 697 -0.55 13.86 15.91
N ALA A 698 -0.95 14.75 14.99
CA ALA A 698 -2.23 15.47 15.08
C ALA A 698 -3.47 14.56 15.13
N ASN A 699 -3.48 13.45 14.38
CA ASN A 699 -4.59 12.49 14.41
C ASN A 699 -4.69 11.76 15.75
N TRP A 700 -3.54 11.41 16.35
CA TRP A 700 -3.51 10.80 17.68
C TRP A 700 -4.07 11.78 18.71
N ARG A 701 -3.61 13.05 18.67
CA ARG A 701 -4.09 14.11 19.57
C ARG A 701 -5.58 14.39 19.41
N LEU A 702 -6.10 14.40 18.20
CA LEU A 702 -7.54 14.55 17.99
C LEU A 702 -8.32 13.39 18.63
N GLN A 703 -7.91 12.14 18.42
CA GLN A 703 -8.58 11.00 19.05
C GLN A 703 -8.46 11.04 20.58
N PHE A 704 -7.30 11.46 21.11
CA PHE A 704 -7.10 11.61 22.54
C PHE A 704 -7.96 12.72 23.14
N ALA A 705 -8.14 13.84 22.44
CA ALA A 705 -9.06 14.90 22.86
C ALA A 705 -10.52 14.41 22.94
N LEU A 706 -10.98 13.67 21.92
CA LEU A 706 -12.33 13.07 21.93
C LEU A 706 -12.50 12.13 23.11
N PHE A 707 -11.49 11.31 23.39
CA PHE A 707 -11.48 10.41 24.53
C PHE A 707 -11.51 11.18 25.86
N SER A 708 -10.70 12.24 25.98
CA SER A 708 -10.66 13.10 27.18
C SER A 708 -12.04 13.70 27.48
N LEU A 709 -12.74 14.21 26.45
CA LEU A 709 -14.10 14.73 26.59
C LEU A 709 -15.10 13.65 26.98
N ARG A 710 -14.97 12.43 26.45
CA ARG A 710 -15.80 11.28 26.83
C ARG A 710 -15.66 10.93 28.31
N VAL A 711 -14.43 10.89 28.82
CA VAL A 711 -14.11 10.57 30.22
C VAL A 711 -14.48 11.71 31.19
N GLY A 712 -14.76 12.91 30.67
CA GLY A 712 -15.10 14.11 31.45
C GLY A 712 -13.89 14.93 31.89
N GLN A 713 -12.77 14.82 31.16
CA GLN A 713 -11.55 15.61 31.34
C GLN A 713 -11.60 16.84 30.41
N ASP A 714 -12.58 17.70 30.66
CA ASP A 714 -12.99 18.75 29.71
C ASP A 714 -11.90 19.81 29.48
N GLU A 715 -11.20 20.20 30.54
CA GLU A 715 -10.08 21.16 30.45
C GLU A 715 -8.97 20.63 29.55
N HIS A 716 -8.57 19.37 29.76
CA HIS A 716 -7.53 18.73 28.97
C HIS A 716 -7.97 18.54 27.51
N GLY A 717 -9.19 18.02 27.29
CA GLY A 717 -9.74 17.84 25.95
C GLY A 717 -9.81 19.15 25.17
N ARG A 718 -10.27 20.25 25.80
CA ARG A 718 -10.30 21.58 25.18
C ARG A 718 -8.90 22.10 24.87
N ALA A 719 -7.93 21.92 25.77
CA ALA A 719 -6.55 22.35 25.55
C ALA A 719 -5.91 21.64 24.35
N VAL A 720 -6.09 20.32 24.25
CA VAL A 720 -5.59 19.54 23.11
C VAL A 720 -6.27 19.98 21.81
N LEU A 721 -7.59 20.17 21.78
CA LEU A 721 -8.29 20.68 20.60
C LEU A 721 -7.81 22.07 20.18
N ALA A 722 -7.59 22.97 21.14
CA ALA A 722 -7.08 24.31 20.86
C ALA A 722 -5.72 24.26 20.16
N SER A 723 -4.85 23.32 20.53
CA SER A 723 -3.55 23.13 19.86
C SER A 723 -3.65 22.64 18.41
N LEU A 724 -4.82 22.13 18.00
CA LEU A 724 -5.05 21.54 16.68
C LEU A 724 -5.76 22.50 15.72
N THR A 725 -6.23 23.67 16.17
CA THR A 725 -7.11 24.54 15.37
C THR A 725 -6.49 24.99 14.06
N ASP A 726 -5.16 25.14 14.00
CA ASP A 726 -4.44 25.60 12.82
C ASP A 726 -3.95 24.44 11.93
N HIS A 727 -4.14 23.19 12.34
CA HIS A 727 -3.72 22.04 11.56
C HIS A 727 -4.66 21.83 10.35
N PRO A 728 -4.13 21.69 9.12
CA PRO A 728 -4.97 21.62 7.91
C PRO A 728 -6.02 20.49 7.94
N ALA A 729 -5.64 19.29 8.41
CA ALA A 729 -6.51 18.12 8.37
C ALA A 729 -7.46 17.98 9.57
N THR A 730 -7.05 18.39 10.77
CA THR A 730 -7.80 18.15 12.03
C THR A 730 -8.37 19.44 12.61
N GLY A 731 -7.88 20.59 12.17
CA GLY A 731 -8.32 21.92 12.60
C GLY A 731 -9.79 22.20 12.35
N PRO A 732 -10.37 21.89 11.17
CA PRO A 732 -11.81 22.07 10.94
C PRO A 732 -12.68 21.36 11.99
N THR A 733 -12.40 20.08 12.27
CA THR A 733 -13.10 19.32 13.30
C THR A 733 -12.89 19.91 14.69
N ALA A 734 -11.64 20.28 15.03
CA ALA A 734 -11.31 20.86 16.32
C ALA A 734 -12.04 22.18 16.57
N ARG A 735 -12.08 23.08 15.58
CA ARG A 735 -12.80 24.37 15.65
C ARG A 735 -14.30 24.17 15.82
N SER A 736 -14.92 23.31 15.01
CA SER A 736 -16.36 23.02 15.10
C SER A 736 -16.75 22.41 16.45
N LEU A 737 -15.93 21.50 16.98
CA LEU A 737 -16.17 20.89 18.27
C LEU A 737 -15.98 21.89 19.42
N LEU A 738 -14.92 22.70 19.39
CA LEU A 738 -14.72 23.78 20.37
C LEU A 738 -15.87 24.80 20.36
N ALA A 739 -16.38 25.17 19.19
CA ALA A 739 -17.52 26.08 19.06
C ALA A 739 -18.77 25.48 19.70
N ALA A 740 -19.10 24.22 19.39
CA ALA A 740 -20.25 23.53 19.97
C ALA A 740 -20.15 23.42 21.50
N ILE A 741 -19.02 22.95 22.03
CA ILE A 741 -18.81 22.79 23.48
C ILE A 741 -18.79 24.16 24.18
N SER A 742 -18.34 25.22 23.53
CA SER A 742 -18.40 26.58 24.08
C SER A 742 -19.82 27.13 24.17
N ALA A 743 -20.67 26.84 23.17
CA ALA A 743 -22.07 27.24 23.17
C ALA A 743 -22.90 26.55 24.27
N LEU A 744 -22.51 25.33 24.66
CA LEU A 744 -23.17 24.55 25.71
C LEU A 744 -22.83 25.02 27.15
N GLY A 745 -21.74 25.76 27.31
CA GLY A 745 -21.29 26.27 28.61
C GLY A 745 -20.52 25.23 29.46
N SER A 746 -20.56 25.40 30.78
CA SER A 746 -19.78 24.63 31.77
C SER A 746 -20.64 23.90 32.81
N ALA A 747 -21.92 23.69 32.51
CA ALA A 747 -22.81 22.91 33.37
C ALA A 747 -22.34 21.45 33.48
N VAL A 748 -22.72 20.77 34.57
CA VAL A 748 -22.39 19.36 34.80
C VAL A 748 -23.50 18.48 34.23
N PRO A 749 -23.19 17.40 33.48
CA PRO A 749 -24.20 16.47 32.99
C PRO A 749 -24.96 15.81 34.15
N ARG A 750 -26.22 15.44 33.89
CA ARG A 750 -27.02 14.69 34.86
C ARG A 750 -26.39 13.32 35.16
N PRO A 751 -26.42 12.83 36.40
CA PRO A 751 -25.66 11.65 36.82
C PRO A 751 -26.04 10.38 36.06
N GLU A 752 -27.29 10.24 35.64
CA GLU A 752 -27.79 9.11 34.85
C GLU A 752 -27.09 8.97 33.50
N VAL A 753 -26.60 10.06 32.92
CA VAL A 753 -25.86 10.07 31.64
C VAL A 753 -24.49 9.42 31.79
N THR A 754 -23.92 9.44 32.99
CA THR A 754 -22.56 8.98 33.27
C THR A 754 -22.49 7.54 33.75
N GLN A 755 -23.62 6.83 33.75
CA GLN A 755 -23.69 5.42 34.15
C GLN A 755 -23.11 4.49 33.09
N ASP A 756 -22.55 3.37 33.52
CA ASP A 756 -21.97 2.33 32.65
C ASP A 756 -23.08 1.42 32.08
N ALA A 757 -23.96 1.99 31.24
CA ALA A 757 -25.08 1.28 30.62
C ALA A 757 -25.29 1.71 29.17
N ASP A 758 -25.59 0.77 28.28
CA ASP A 758 -25.87 1.04 26.86
C ASP A 758 -27.19 1.79 26.66
N VAL A 759 -28.13 1.60 27.58
CA VAL A 759 -29.38 2.35 27.67
C VAL A 759 -29.35 3.16 28.96
N ARG A 760 -29.42 4.49 28.83
CA ARG A 760 -29.46 5.41 29.97
C ARG A 760 -30.71 6.27 29.91
N ILE A 761 -31.48 6.27 30.98
CA ILE A 761 -32.78 6.95 31.04
C ILE A 761 -32.68 8.11 32.03
N VAL A 762 -32.92 9.32 31.52
CA VAL A 762 -32.98 10.54 32.32
C VAL A 762 -34.41 11.05 32.37
N LYS A 763 -35.01 11.01 33.56
CA LYS A 763 -36.38 11.49 33.78
C LYS A 763 -36.37 12.99 34.03
N LYS A 764 -37.39 13.70 33.54
CA LYS A 764 -37.58 15.13 33.80
C LYS A 764 -38.96 15.41 34.38
N ALA A 765 -38.98 16.13 35.50
CA ALA A 765 -40.22 16.60 36.08
C ALA A 765 -40.94 17.55 35.09
N GLY A 766 -42.22 17.29 34.85
CA GLY A 766 -43.00 18.05 33.86
C GLY A 766 -42.60 17.76 32.41
N ALA A 767 -41.97 16.62 32.13
CA ALA A 767 -41.71 16.18 30.76
C ALA A 767 -43.00 16.15 29.93
N ARG A 768 -42.94 16.70 28.72
CA ARG A 768 -44.01 16.75 27.73
C ARG A 768 -43.91 15.64 26.67
N GLY A 769 -42.91 14.78 26.82
CA GLY A 769 -42.64 13.67 25.92
C GLY A 769 -41.26 13.07 26.16
N THR A 770 -40.77 12.30 25.20
CA THR A 770 -39.51 11.55 25.30
C THR A 770 -38.65 11.71 24.05
N ILE A 771 -37.34 11.92 24.25
CA ILE A 771 -36.32 11.94 23.19
C ILE A 771 -35.51 10.65 23.27
N LEU A 772 -35.42 9.92 22.16
CA LEU A 772 -34.51 8.78 22.00
C LEU A 772 -33.29 9.25 21.20
N VAL A 773 -32.13 9.27 21.86
CA VAL A 773 -30.86 9.67 21.26
C VAL A 773 -30.11 8.42 20.82
N PHE A 774 -30.00 8.23 19.51
CA PHE A 774 -29.17 7.19 18.90
C PHE A 774 -27.74 7.72 18.79
N GLY A 775 -26.89 7.26 19.70
CA GLY A 775 -25.46 7.59 19.70
C GLY A 775 -24.77 7.04 18.45
N GLY A 776 -23.92 7.86 17.83
CA GLY A 776 -22.99 7.40 16.81
C GLY A 776 -21.86 6.57 17.40
N PHE A 777 -20.89 6.18 16.57
CA PHE A 777 -19.78 5.31 16.99
C PHE A 777 -18.94 5.86 18.15
N LEU A 778 -18.97 7.17 18.42
CA LEU A 778 -18.22 7.81 19.51
C LEU A 778 -19.04 8.02 20.79
N GLY A 779 -20.32 7.63 20.78
CA GLY A 779 -21.32 8.11 21.73
C GLY A 779 -21.81 9.52 21.37
N GLY A 780 -23.09 9.81 21.58
CA GLY A 780 -23.72 11.09 21.27
C GLY A 780 -23.87 11.41 19.77
N LEU A 781 -23.86 12.71 19.43
CA LEU A 781 -24.15 13.20 18.08
C LEU A 781 -22.86 13.72 17.40
N SER A 782 -22.54 13.16 16.24
CA SER A 782 -21.26 13.39 15.53
C SER A 782 -20.04 13.05 16.41
N HIS A 783 -19.27 14.06 16.84
CA HIS A 783 -18.10 13.93 17.71
C HIS A 783 -18.37 14.40 19.15
N LEU A 784 -19.61 14.81 19.44
CA LEU A 784 -19.99 15.33 20.74
C LEU A 784 -20.45 14.19 21.65
N SER A 785 -19.77 14.00 22.78
CA SER A 785 -20.14 12.99 23.78
C SER A 785 -21.53 13.28 24.40
N ASP A 786 -22.20 12.23 24.89
CA ASP A 786 -23.49 12.37 25.61
C ASP A 786 -23.41 13.32 26.82
N ARG A 787 -22.26 13.39 27.50
CA ARG A 787 -22.03 14.31 28.62
C ARG A 787 -22.29 15.77 28.22
N HIS A 788 -21.78 16.15 27.05
CA HIS A 788 -21.95 17.51 26.54
C HIS A 788 -23.33 17.71 25.93
N LEU A 789 -23.83 16.72 25.20
CA LEU A 789 -25.18 16.78 24.63
C LEU A 789 -26.25 16.93 25.71
N ASP A 790 -26.06 16.31 26.88
CA ASP A 790 -26.99 16.43 27.99
C ASP A 790 -27.15 17.86 28.51
N LEU A 791 -26.12 18.71 28.37
CA LEU A 791 -26.22 20.10 28.79
C LEU A 791 -27.33 20.82 28.01
N LEU A 792 -27.44 20.55 26.70
CA LEU A 792 -28.54 21.04 25.87
C LEU A 792 -29.87 20.36 26.22
N LEU A 793 -29.87 19.02 26.31
CA LEU A 793 -31.10 18.26 26.51
C LEU A 793 -31.69 18.43 27.92
N SER A 794 -30.89 18.83 28.90
CA SER A 794 -31.33 19.17 30.25
C SER A 794 -32.28 20.37 30.27
N GLU A 795 -32.22 21.25 29.26
CA GLU A 795 -33.10 22.41 29.14
C GLU A 795 -34.43 22.09 28.45
N ILE A 796 -34.51 20.98 27.70
CA ILE A 796 -35.71 20.58 26.96
C ILE A 796 -36.70 19.89 27.91
N PRO A 797 -38.01 20.20 27.91
CA PRO A 797 -38.98 19.59 28.82
C PRO A 797 -39.36 18.17 28.36
N ALA A 798 -38.40 17.26 28.29
CA ALA A 798 -38.60 15.88 27.87
C ALA A 798 -37.80 14.89 28.74
N ASN A 799 -38.29 13.67 28.84
CA ASN A 799 -37.45 12.54 29.25
C ASN A 799 -36.45 12.24 28.13
N VAL A 800 -35.28 11.71 28.46
CA VAL A 800 -34.25 11.37 27.47
C VAL A 800 -33.79 9.93 27.66
N ILE A 801 -33.75 9.17 26.58
CA ILE A 801 -33.18 7.83 26.53
C ILE A 801 -31.95 7.89 25.62
N TYR A 802 -30.76 7.79 26.20
CA TYR A 802 -29.51 7.69 25.45
C TYR A 802 -29.21 6.24 25.13
N LEU A 803 -28.93 5.98 23.86
CA LEU A 803 -28.63 4.66 23.33
C LEU A 803 -27.20 4.64 22.80
N ARG A 804 -26.49 3.55 23.08
CA ARG A 804 -25.18 3.22 22.53
C ARG A 804 -25.28 1.91 21.79
N ASP A 805 -24.57 1.78 20.67
CA ASP A 805 -24.53 0.55 19.89
C ASP A 805 -23.24 -0.24 20.21
N PRO A 806 -23.29 -1.24 21.12
CA PRO A 806 -22.11 -2.01 21.49
C PRO A 806 -21.62 -2.91 20.35
N TYR A 807 -22.46 -3.22 19.37
CA TYR A 807 -22.09 -4.03 18.21
C TYR A 807 -21.43 -3.19 17.11
N GLY A 808 -21.67 -1.87 17.08
CA GLY A 808 -21.21 -0.99 16.00
C GLY A 808 -21.82 -1.33 14.64
N ARG A 809 -23.12 -1.68 14.66
CA ARG A 809 -23.93 -2.24 13.57
C ARG A 809 -25.19 -1.42 13.28
N VAL A 810 -25.18 -0.14 13.64
CA VAL A 810 -26.31 0.80 13.47
C VAL A 810 -27.58 0.25 14.13
N TYR A 811 -27.42 -0.38 15.30
CA TYR A 811 -28.51 -0.96 16.10
C TYR A 811 -29.28 -2.11 15.41
N LEU A 812 -28.80 -2.64 14.27
CA LEU A 812 -29.45 -3.75 13.57
C LEU A 812 -29.40 -5.07 14.35
N ASN A 813 -28.41 -5.22 15.24
CA ASN A 813 -28.28 -6.36 16.15
C ASN A 813 -29.04 -6.13 17.49
N GLY A 814 -29.89 -5.11 17.57
CA GLY A 814 -30.59 -4.73 18.79
C GLY A 814 -29.66 -4.19 19.88
N LEU A 815 -30.13 -4.28 21.13
CA LEU A 815 -29.40 -3.86 22.33
C LEU A 815 -29.52 -4.93 23.40
N PRO A 816 -28.43 -5.37 24.05
CA PRO A 816 -28.45 -6.48 25.00
C PRO A 816 -29.54 -6.37 26.09
N GLU A 817 -29.87 -5.15 26.55
CA GLU A 817 -30.93 -4.92 27.54
C GLU A 817 -32.35 -5.29 27.03
N PHE A 818 -32.60 -5.12 25.73
CA PHE A 818 -33.91 -5.32 25.13
C PHE A 818 -34.03 -6.62 24.32
N GLY A 819 -32.93 -7.16 23.82
CA GLY A 819 -32.87 -8.39 23.02
C GLY A 819 -31.70 -8.41 22.04
N GLN A 820 -31.56 -9.51 21.30
CA GLN A 820 -30.47 -9.70 20.31
C GLN A 820 -30.89 -9.32 18.88
N THR A 821 -32.09 -8.76 18.73
CA THR A 821 -32.63 -8.37 17.43
C THR A 821 -33.12 -6.92 17.43
N GLU A 822 -33.11 -6.30 16.25
CA GLU A 822 -33.68 -4.98 16.04
C GLU A 822 -35.14 -4.89 16.51
N ALA A 823 -35.98 -5.89 16.19
CA ALA A 823 -37.41 -5.88 16.52
C ALA A 823 -37.66 -5.94 18.03
N GLU A 824 -36.87 -6.73 18.78
CA GLU A 824 -36.93 -6.79 20.23
C GLU A 824 -36.52 -5.45 20.86
N MET A 825 -35.45 -4.82 20.34
CA MET A 825 -35.05 -3.48 20.74
C MET A 825 -36.17 -2.46 20.54
N GLN A 826 -36.77 -2.41 19.33
CA GLN A 826 -37.85 -1.48 19.02
C GLN A 826 -39.06 -1.69 19.94
N SER A 827 -39.45 -2.95 20.19
CA SER A 827 -40.56 -3.29 21.09
C SER A 827 -40.25 -2.93 22.55
N GLY A 828 -39.00 -3.12 23.00
CA GLY A 828 -38.52 -2.72 24.32
C GLY A 828 -38.54 -1.21 24.50
N LEU A 829 -38.06 -0.47 23.51
CA LEU A 829 -38.08 1.00 23.49
C LEU A 829 -39.51 1.54 23.51
N ALA A 830 -40.41 0.99 22.71
CA ALA A 830 -41.82 1.39 22.70
C ALA A 830 -42.48 1.20 24.09
N ARG A 831 -42.22 0.06 24.76
CA ARG A 831 -42.69 -0.16 26.14
C ARG A 831 -42.09 0.84 27.11
N ARG A 832 -40.79 1.12 27.02
CA ARG A 832 -40.11 2.06 27.91
C ARG A 832 -40.62 3.48 27.76
N VAL A 833 -40.91 3.91 26.53
CA VAL A 833 -41.54 5.20 26.24
C VAL A 833 -42.95 5.27 26.85
N ALA A 834 -43.74 4.20 26.74
CA ALA A 834 -45.06 4.15 27.36
C ALA A 834 -44.99 4.21 28.90
N GLU A 835 -44.03 3.51 29.52
CA GLU A 835 -43.77 3.52 30.97
C GLU A 835 -43.40 4.92 31.51
N LEU A 836 -42.79 5.76 30.67
CA LEU A 836 -42.42 7.13 31.03
C LEU A 836 -43.60 8.13 31.01
N GLY A 837 -44.82 7.66 30.71
CA GLY A 837 -46.06 8.41 30.91
C GLY A 837 -46.77 8.89 29.64
N GLY A 838 -46.31 8.50 28.45
CA GLY A 838 -46.87 8.96 27.17
C GLY A 838 -46.63 10.46 26.89
N GLY A 839 -46.83 10.88 25.64
CA GLY A 839 -46.53 12.24 25.16
C GLY A 839 -45.87 12.23 23.79
N LYS A 840 -45.36 13.37 23.33
CA LYS A 840 -44.66 13.46 22.04
C LYS A 840 -43.38 12.61 22.08
N VAL A 841 -43.09 11.87 21.02
CA VAL A 841 -41.90 11.02 20.89
C VAL A 841 -41.04 11.56 19.76
N LEU A 842 -39.77 11.83 20.07
CA LEU A 842 -38.79 12.26 19.10
C LEU A 842 -37.61 11.29 19.08
N THR A 843 -37.20 10.85 17.90
CA THR A 843 -35.93 10.12 17.74
C THR A 843 -34.90 11.03 17.07
N ILE A 844 -33.65 10.95 17.50
CA ILE A 844 -32.56 11.76 16.94
C ILE A 844 -31.28 10.97 16.80
N GLY A 845 -30.55 11.19 15.71
CA GLY A 845 -29.25 10.58 15.45
C GLY A 845 -28.48 11.32 14.38
N GLY A 846 -27.16 11.11 14.34
CA GLY A 846 -26.27 11.68 13.32
C GLY A 846 -25.70 10.62 12.38
N SER A 847 -25.53 10.96 11.10
CA SER A 847 -24.97 10.05 10.08
C SER A 847 -25.72 8.70 10.07
N ALA A 848 -25.01 7.57 10.13
CA ALA A 848 -25.62 6.24 10.21
C ALA A 848 -26.57 6.07 11.41
N ALA A 849 -26.30 6.71 12.55
CA ALA A 849 -27.24 6.67 13.69
C ALA A 849 -28.53 7.47 13.41
N GLY A 850 -28.51 8.44 12.48
CA GLY A 850 -29.71 9.09 11.97
C GLY A 850 -30.61 8.13 11.19
N TYR A 851 -30.02 7.18 10.45
CA TYR A 851 -30.78 6.08 9.82
C TYR A 851 -31.43 5.18 10.89
N ALA A 852 -30.69 4.79 11.94
CA ALA A 852 -31.26 4.01 13.06
C ALA A 852 -32.41 4.74 13.76
N ALA A 853 -32.26 6.05 13.97
CA ALA A 853 -33.29 6.90 14.55
C ALA A 853 -34.55 6.94 13.69
N LEU A 854 -34.41 7.09 12.36
CA LEU A 854 -35.53 7.04 11.42
C LEU A 854 -36.21 5.67 11.44
N ARG A 855 -35.43 4.60 11.29
CA ARG A 855 -35.94 3.23 11.22
C ARG A 855 -36.71 2.85 12.48
N THR A 856 -36.14 3.13 13.65
CA THR A 856 -36.80 2.89 14.94
C THR A 856 -37.99 3.82 15.14
N GLY A 857 -37.85 5.10 14.77
CA GLY A 857 -38.95 6.08 14.87
C GLY A 857 -40.19 5.63 14.11
N LEU A 858 -40.02 5.13 12.87
CA LEU A 858 -41.11 4.56 12.08
C LEU A 858 -41.72 3.31 12.73
N ALA A 859 -40.90 2.45 13.32
CA ALA A 859 -41.35 1.22 13.96
C ALA A 859 -42.18 1.47 15.24
N ILE A 860 -41.78 2.45 16.05
CA ILE A 860 -42.45 2.77 17.32
C ILE A 860 -43.52 3.86 17.20
N GLY A 861 -43.69 4.45 16.01
CA GLY A 861 -44.65 5.53 15.76
C GLY A 861 -44.24 6.85 16.43
N ALA A 862 -42.97 7.25 16.28
CA ALA A 862 -42.51 8.56 16.74
C ALA A 862 -43.22 9.69 16.00
N ASP A 863 -43.48 10.81 16.68
CA ASP A 863 -44.09 11.99 16.05
C ASP A 863 -43.10 12.71 15.11
N GLU A 864 -41.82 12.75 15.50
CA GLU A 864 -40.77 13.37 14.68
C GLU A 864 -39.42 12.65 14.80
N VAL A 865 -38.69 12.62 13.69
CA VAL A 865 -37.32 12.11 13.59
C VAL A 865 -36.42 13.26 13.15
N ILE A 866 -35.39 13.57 13.93
CA ILE A 866 -34.32 14.49 13.51
C ILE A 866 -33.10 13.66 13.08
N SER A 867 -32.80 13.71 11.79
CA SER A 867 -31.63 13.06 11.18
C SER A 867 -30.60 14.13 10.82
N LEU A 868 -29.44 14.09 11.49
CA LEU A 868 -28.34 15.03 11.28
C LEU A 868 -27.34 14.43 10.30
N ALA A 869 -27.44 14.80 9.02
CA ALA A 869 -26.66 14.23 7.92
C ALA A 869 -26.77 12.69 7.79
N GLY A 870 -27.87 12.10 8.26
CA GLY A 870 -28.18 10.69 8.00
C GLY A 870 -28.68 10.45 6.57
N PHE A 871 -28.97 9.19 6.26
CA PHE A 871 -29.51 8.77 4.96
C PHE A 871 -30.79 7.96 5.16
N VAL A 872 -31.59 7.85 4.10
CA VAL A 872 -32.86 7.09 4.07
C VAL A 872 -32.71 5.81 3.25
N THR A 873 -31.74 5.83 2.33
CA THR A 873 -31.46 4.79 1.35
C THR A 873 -29.96 4.49 1.32
N PRO A 874 -29.49 3.46 2.05
CA PRO A 874 -28.07 3.12 2.08
C PRO A 874 -27.49 2.79 0.70
N ALA A 875 -28.32 2.29 -0.23
CA ALA A 875 -27.94 1.91 -1.59
C ALA A 875 -27.75 3.08 -2.58
N LEU A 876 -28.19 4.28 -2.23
CA LEU A 876 -28.11 5.49 -3.08
C LEU A 876 -26.81 6.28 -2.85
N ALA A 877 -25.85 5.69 -2.14
CA ALA A 877 -24.46 6.12 -2.18
C ALA A 877 -24.00 6.22 -3.64
N ASP A 878 -23.46 7.37 -4.04
CA ASP A 878 -23.19 7.72 -5.44
C ASP A 878 -22.31 6.65 -6.12
N HIS A 879 -22.44 6.48 -7.45
CA HIS A 879 -21.57 5.57 -8.21
C HIS A 879 -20.10 6.00 -8.15
N ASP A 880 -19.85 7.27 -7.82
CA ASP A 880 -18.53 7.88 -7.61
C ASP A 880 -18.04 7.81 -6.15
N GLU A 881 -18.80 7.23 -5.22
CA GLU A 881 -18.29 6.99 -3.87
C GLU A 881 -17.14 5.98 -3.91
N LEU A 882 -16.03 6.35 -3.26
CA LEU A 882 -14.82 5.53 -3.22
C LEU A 882 -15.17 4.09 -2.78
N PRO A 883 -14.67 3.04 -3.47
CA PRO A 883 -15.09 1.65 -3.23
C PRO A 883 -15.04 1.17 -1.77
N HIS A 884 -14.15 1.73 -0.96
CA HIS A 884 -14.03 1.41 0.47
C HIS A 884 -15.19 1.95 1.33
N VAL A 885 -15.87 3.02 0.91
CA VAL A 885 -17.06 3.57 1.59
C VAL A 885 -18.25 2.64 1.35
N GLN A 886 -18.46 2.22 0.11
CA GLN A 886 -19.48 1.23 -0.24
C GLN A 886 -19.25 -0.10 0.48
N GLN A 887 -18.00 -0.58 0.50
CA GLN A 887 -17.64 -1.78 1.26
C GLN A 887 -17.90 -1.63 2.76
N GLY A 888 -17.64 -0.45 3.33
CA GLY A 888 -17.94 -0.13 4.73
C GLY A 888 -19.44 -0.16 5.03
N LEU A 889 -20.29 0.32 4.12
CA LEU A 889 -21.75 0.24 4.24
C LEU A 889 -22.24 -1.21 4.11
N VAL A 890 -21.76 -1.96 3.12
CA VAL A 890 -22.12 -3.39 2.96
C VAL A 890 -21.75 -4.18 4.21
N GLU A 891 -20.56 -3.93 4.78
CA GLU A 891 -20.16 -4.55 6.04
C GLU A 891 -21.04 -4.11 7.21
N LEU A 892 -21.51 -2.87 7.24
CA LEU A 892 -22.33 -2.36 8.34
C LEU A 892 -23.74 -2.97 8.34
N PHE A 893 -24.32 -3.17 7.15
CA PHE A 893 -25.69 -3.65 6.95
C PHE A 893 -25.79 -5.17 6.69
N SER A 894 -24.67 -5.88 6.48
CA SER A 894 -24.58 -7.32 6.16
C SER A 894 -25.69 -7.84 5.26
N GLY A 895 -25.85 -7.24 4.08
CA GLY A 895 -26.86 -7.69 3.14
C GLY A 895 -27.00 -6.76 1.96
N ASP A 896 -28.04 -7.05 1.16
CA ASP A 896 -28.45 -6.20 0.06
C ASP A 896 -28.91 -4.85 0.59
N LEU A 897 -28.15 -3.79 0.31
CA LEU A 897 -28.46 -2.42 0.72
C LEU A 897 -29.82 -1.93 0.21
N GLN A 898 -30.35 -2.50 -0.88
CA GLN A 898 -31.68 -2.16 -1.38
C GLN A 898 -32.78 -2.56 -0.41
N SER A 899 -32.59 -3.64 0.35
CA SER A 899 -33.55 -4.08 1.39
C SER A 899 -33.66 -3.13 2.57
N TYR A 900 -32.75 -2.15 2.67
CA TYR A 900 -32.70 -1.14 3.73
C TYR A 900 -33.25 0.23 3.30
N ASP A 901 -33.93 0.33 2.16
CA ASP A 901 -34.63 1.54 1.72
C ASP A 901 -35.85 1.84 2.61
N LEU A 902 -35.84 3.00 3.27
CA LEU A 902 -36.93 3.41 4.18
C LEU A 902 -37.96 4.35 3.54
N ARG A 903 -37.84 4.72 2.25
CA ARG A 903 -38.79 5.64 1.60
C ARG A 903 -40.21 5.10 1.61
N GLY A 904 -40.36 3.80 1.32
CA GLY A 904 -41.67 3.13 1.35
C GLY A 904 -42.29 3.12 2.75
N ALA A 905 -41.48 2.82 3.77
CA ALA A 905 -41.93 2.82 5.17
C ALA A 905 -42.29 4.24 5.65
N LEU A 906 -41.49 5.25 5.29
CA LEU A 906 -41.76 6.64 5.60
C LEU A 906 -43.06 7.12 4.95
N ASN A 907 -43.29 6.82 3.68
CA ASN A 907 -44.53 7.19 2.98
C ASN A 907 -45.79 6.49 3.56
N ALA A 908 -45.63 5.27 4.09
CA ALA A 908 -46.71 4.53 4.74
C ALA A 908 -47.07 5.06 6.15
N LYS A 909 -46.28 6.00 6.69
CA LYS A 909 -46.37 6.53 8.05
C LYS A 909 -46.43 8.07 8.06
N PRO A 910 -47.48 8.68 7.47
CA PRO A 910 -47.58 10.13 7.34
C PRO A 910 -47.61 10.88 8.68
N GLU A 911 -47.92 10.19 9.77
CA GLU A 911 -47.89 10.72 11.14
C GLU A 911 -46.47 10.98 11.67
N THR A 912 -45.48 10.23 11.20
CA THR A 912 -44.08 10.41 11.58
C THR A 912 -43.42 11.39 10.63
N LYS A 913 -43.00 12.55 11.15
CA LYS A 913 -42.28 13.55 10.36
C LYS A 913 -40.79 13.28 10.38
N LEU A 914 -40.14 13.26 9.23
CA LEU A 914 -38.68 13.26 9.13
C LEU A 914 -38.18 14.67 8.87
N VAL A 915 -37.20 15.10 9.66
CA VAL A 915 -36.43 16.31 9.40
C VAL A 915 -34.98 15.90 9.23
N GLN A 916 -34.49 16.11 8.02
CA GLN A 916 -33.13 15.86 7.62
C GLN A 916 -32.37 17.19 7.58
N ILE A 917 -31.40 17.38 8.47
CA ILE A 917 -30.55 18.58 8.48
C ILE A 917 -29.21 18.23 7.84
N ILE A 918 -28.75 19.02 6.86
CA ILE A 918 -27.51 18.79 6.10
C ILE A 918 -26.70 20.07 5.92
N GLY A 919 -25.39 19.91 5.67
CA GLY A 919 -24.51 21.01 5.27
C GLY A 919 -24.69 21.31 3.78
N GLY A 920 -25.00 22.56 3.44
CA GLY A 920 -25.29 22.97 2.06
C GLY A 920 -24.08 22.93 1.13
N ASP A 921 -22.87 23.00 1.68
CA ASP A 921 -21.62 22.98 0.91
C ASP A 921 -20.95 21.60 0.95
N TYR A 922 -21.56 20.61 1.62
CA TYR A 922 -21.07 19.23 1.64
C TYR A 922 -21.82 18.36 0.63
N ALA A 923 -21.29 18.28 -0.59
CA ALA A 923 -21.93 17.67 -1.75
C ALA A 923 -22.53 16.25 -1.53
N PRO A 924 -21.86 15.30 -0.84
CA PRO A 924 -22.41 13.96 -0.65
C PRO A 924 -23.75 13.93 0.10
N ASP A 925 -23.93 14.80 1.11
CA ASP A 925 -25.17 14.81 1.88
C ASP A 925 -26.29 15.53 1.14
N VAL A 926 -25.95 16.54 0.33
CA VAL A 926 -26.87 17.20 -0.60
C VAL A 926 -27.40 16.20 -1.63
N ALA A 927 -26.52 15.39 -2.21
CA ALA A 927 -26.91 14.35 -3.16
C ALA A 927 -27.85 13.31 -2.52
N ARG A 928 -27.50 12.79 -1.34
CA ARG A 928 -28.32 11.81 -0.60
C ARG A 928 -29.68 12.36 -0.20
N ALA A 929 -29.77 13.64 0.15
CA ALA A 929 -31.04 14.28 0.51
C ALA A 929 -32.04 14.35 -0.65
N GLN A 930 -31.60 14.23 -1.91
CA GLN A 930 -32.50 14.16 -3.07
C GLN A 930 -33.43 12.94 -3.01
N ALA A 931 -33.04 11.87 -2.31
CA ALA A 931 -33.88 10.68 -2.11
C ALA A 931 -35.19 10.96 -1.36
N LEU A 932 -35.28 12.12 -0.69
CA LEU A 932 -36.48 12.59 0.03
C LEU A 932 -37.45 13.39 -0.85
N ALA A 933 -37.08 13.72 -2.09
CA ALA A 933 -37.93 14.49 -2.98
C ALA A 933 -39.28 13.78 -3.21
N GLY A 934 -40.38 14.51 -2.99
CA GLY A 934 -41.75 14.01 -3.19
C GLY A 934 -42.38 13.29 -1.99
N LEU A 935 -41.66 13.11 -0.88
CA LEU A 935 -42.22 12.55 0.36
C LEU A 935 -42.88 13.65 1.20
N GLY A 936 -44.20 13.58 1.39
CA GLY A 936 -45.00 14.64 2.02
C GLY A 936 -44.77 14.83 3.53
N ASN A 937 -44.15 13.84 4.20
CA ASN A 937 -43.79 13.86 5.62
C ASN A 937 -42.27 13.94 5.85
N ALA A 938 -41.48 14.35 4.85
CA ALA A 938 -40.06 14.60 4.97
C ALA A 938 -39.72 16.07 4.65
N GLN A 939 -38.87 16.68 5.48
CA GLN A 939 -38.34 18.03 5.29
C GLN A 939 -36.82 17.99 5.28
N VAL A 940 -36.20 18.69 4.34
CA VAL A 940 -34.74 18.88 4.29
C VAL A 940 -34.43 20.33 4.68
N GLU A 941 -33.63 20.49 5.73
CA GLU A 941 -33.09 21.78 6.17
C GLU A 941 -31.61 21.87 5.76
N ILE A 942 -31.28 22.87 4.95
CA ILE A 942 -29.93 23.05 4.38
C ILE A 942 -29.23 24.20 5.09
N LEU A 943 -28.09 23.91 5.71
CA LEU A 943 -27.27 24.91 6.41
C LEU A 943 -26.29 25.55 5.43
N ALA A 944 -26.49 26.82 5.10
CA ALA A 944 -25.58 27.56 4.23
C ALA A 944 -24.20 27.77 4.88
N GLY A 945 -23.12 27.65 4.11
CA GLY A 945 -21.75 27.84 4.63
C GLY A 945 -21.21 26.67 5.45
N VAL A 946 -21.91 25.54 5.50
CA VAL A 946 -21.50 24.35 6.25
C VAL A 946 -21.02 23.28 5.27
N ASP A 947 -19.72 23.02 5.30
CA ASP A 947 -18.98 22.12 4.39
C ASP A 947 -18.61 20.78 5.03
N THR A 948 -19.33 20.36 6.08
CA THR A 948 -19.02 19.15 6.86
C THR A 948 -20.19 18.18 6.97
N HIS A 949 -19.88 16.89 6.93
CA HIS A 949 -20.82 15.80 7.27
C HIS A 949 -21.26 15.84 8.74
N HIS A 950 -20.45 16.40 9.64
CA HIS A 950 -20.69 16.38 11.08
C HIS A 950 -21.61 17.52 11.55
N VAL A 951 -22.74 17.70 10.87
CA VAL A 951 -23.65 18.87 11.02
C VAL A 951 -24.22 19.06 12.42
N ALA A 952 -24.21 18.04 13.28
CA ALA A 952 -24.60 18.19 14.69
C ALA A 952 -23.80 19.28 15.41
N LEU A 953 -22.50 19.44 15.09
CA LEU A 953 -21.63 20.42 15.74
C LEU A 953 -22.07 21.87 15.41
N PRO A 954 -22.20 22.28 14.14
CA PRO A 954 -22.65 23.64 13.82
C PRO A 954 -24.07 23.94 14.32
N VAL A 955 -25.04 23.01 14.25
CA VAL A 955 -26.41 23.28 14.73
C VAL A 955 -26.54 23.36 16.25
N ILE A 956 -25.56 22.82 16.98
CA ILE A 956 -25.45 23.00 18.43
C ILE A 956 -24.79 24.36 18.71
N ALA A 957 -23.73 24.68 17.97
CA ALA A 957 -22.98 25.94 18.15
C ALA A 957 -23.83 27.19 17.91
N ASP A 958 -24.72 27.17 16.90
CA ASP A 958 -25.60 28.30 16.55
C ASP A 958 -26.98 28.27 17.25
N GLY A 959 -27.21 27.24 18.08
CA GLY A 959 -28.45 27.02 18.82
C GLY A 959 -29.65 26.55 17.98
N THR A 960 -29.47 26.23 16.70
CA THR A 960 -30.53 25.72 15.80
C THR A 960 -31.19 24.47 16.36
N LEU A 961 -30.40 23.49 16.81
CA LEU A 961 -30.94 22.26 17.38
C LEU A 961 -31.77 22.52 18.65
N LYS A 962 -31.29 23.41 19.52
CA LYS A 962 -31.97 23.76 20.77
C LYS A 962 -33.34 24.39 20.51
N ARG A 963 -33.41 25.39 19.61
CA ARG A 963 -34.68 26.05 19.25
C ARG A 963 -35.69 25.04 18.71
N ARG A 964 -35.24 24.16 17.82
CA ARG A 964 -36.07 23.14 17.19
C ARG A 964 -36.66 22.15 18.20
N LEU A 965 -35.84 21.67 19.13
CA LEU A 965 -36.31 20.81 20.21
C LEU A 965 -37.27 21.54 21.16
N GLN A 966 -37.03 22.83 21.45
CA GLN A 966 -37.96 23.63 22.26
C GLN A 966 -39.30 23.80 21.55
N GLU A 967 -39.32 24.15 20.26
CA GLU A 967 -40.54 24.30 19.46
C GLU A 967 -41.34 22.99 19.39
N PHE A 968 -40.66 21.85 19.23
CA PHE A 968 -41.33 20.56 19.18
C PHE A 968 -42.01 20.20 20.51
N PHE A 969 -41.39 20.47 21.66
CA PHE A 969 -41.96 20.21 22.99
C PHE A 969 -42.71 21.41 23.61
N SER A 970 -42.86 22.51 22.86
CA SER A 970 -43.79 23.60 23.20
C SER A 970 -45.23 23.13 23.12
#